data_AF-A0A2E4L6B8-F1
#
_entry.id   AF-A0A2E4L6B8-F1
#
_cell.length_a   1.000
_cell.length_b   1.000
_cell.length_c   1.000
_cell.angle_alpha   90.00
_cell.angle_beta   90.00
_cell.angle_gamma   90.00
#
_symmetry.space_group_name_H-M   'P 1'
#
loop_
_entity.id
_entity.type
_entity.pdbx_description
1 polymer ?
#
loop_
_entity_poly.entity_id
_entity_poly.type
_entity_poly.pdbx_seq_one_letter_code
_entity_poly.pdbx_strand_id
1 'polypeptide(L)'
;MMRPVLYLLCLSIVFFAKAQYDYYGFSKIPLTTTFNTNDYDGGIQNWDIKEDKRGFIYVANNFGLLEYDGVSWRRYVVQNNTRLRSVFVDMDGRIYGGGQNQLGYFAPDSTGTLSFISIRDQLDKNSRQLEDVWKIIKYDNSILFSSYEGILKYDGSSLDWMPESFGSSVAYVIGNHLYAHFPETGLSKWNGQRFDHLRGSELLASTSIASILPHKNNSLLIFQANGSIYHYQNDSFSKWNNEASDFLSQSQINVAILLANNTIAIGTQNNGLLIMSTEGKILKHLTKGKGLNNRTVLSLHEDQFNNLWIGLNNGISMIELGSPFSIIDEQSGLPGTGYSAMLHNDHIYLGTSNGLFYQGVQPDPLSIESNQYTLVENSGGQVYNLQNIDDQLLLSHHDGAFIVQNQKAQKIFSEAGVWKFTKAPNSNSLLMGTYDGFYACNPSKSLKFNKLKNFSESSRVFEFLNDSTLFMTHGYKGAYKLSINPLEQEIKKVKFYGSENGFPSNILINVFKLSDELIFAAESGLYKYSGQSDNMIHVAELENYLGANSHVSEMSQDLAGNIYFLSNAGMGYLEKTSFGGYEPHVLEFSRIVKYLSDDLENVSIIDHENVFFGAKEGFIHYNPSVNKVRDQPFQTYIRSVTAKTDRDETLYGGSGQLDIEESELPSLPAYFSSLRFKYAAPFYDGQDDLQFQFLLENFEADWSEWTMATEKEYTNLSQGDYTFKVRAKNVFGELSEIASFTFRVYPPWYRSKIAYISYAIILVTIFGVSMLILDIKHKKDKEALTQNQKRELLKKDNELVEVSKKSEEQISRLKNDKLRAEIDHKNRELATTTMHLINKNEFMLTVRDAIKESGKNGNKDGFKKIVRDIDRNLSEDEGWEQFTKHFDQVHGDFLSNVKKDHPGLTPQEIKLCAYLRMNMTSKEIANLLNISVRGVEISRYRLRKKLNISRDVNLVEYMMEY
;
A
#
# COMPACT_ATOMS: atom_id res chain seq x y z
N MET A 1 -62.78 56.14 -28.53
CA MET A 1 -63.50 54.90 -28.17
C MET A 1 -62.64 53.62 -28.31
N MET A 2 -61.31 53.70 -28.48
CA MET A 2 -60.43 52.52 -28.72
C MET A 2 -59.60 52.02 -27.53
N ARG A 3 -59.61 52.71 -26.39
CA ARG A 3 -58.86 52.26 -25.18
C ARG A 3 -59.55 51.17 -24.34
N PRO A 4 -60.89 51.05 -24.26
CA PRO A 4 -61.52 49.98 -23.48
C PRO A 4 -61.43 48.60 -24.15
N VAL A 5 -61.36 48.57 -25.49
CA VAL A 5 -61.34 47.31 -26.27
C VAL A 5 -59.97 46.63 -26.19
N LEU A 6 -58.87 47.38 -26.07
CA LEU A 6 -57.53 46.82 -25.91
C LEU A 6 -57.32 46.19 -24.53
N TYR A 7 -57.88 46.77 -23.47
CA TYR A 7 -57.83 46.19 -22.12
C TYR A 7 -58.70 44.93 -21.99
N LEU A 8 -59.86 44.88 -22.65
CA LEU A 8 -60.70 43.68 -22.70
C LEU A 8 -60.07 42.56 -23.55
N LEU A 9 -59.35 42.87 -24.64
CA LEU A 9 -58.59 41.87 -25.40
C LEU A 9 -57.36 41.36 -24.62
N CYS A 10 -56.66 42.21 -23.86
CA CYS A 10 -55.56 41.76 -23.01
C CYS A 10 -56.05 40.94 -21.80
N LEU A 11 -57.22 41.24 -21.23
CA LEU A 11 -57.81 40.42 -20.16
C LEU A 11 -58.42 39.11 -20.68
N SER A 12 -58.94 39.06 -21.91
CA SER A 12 -59.42 37.80 -22.50
C SER A 12 -58.28 36.89 -22.96
N ILE A 13 -57.12 37.44 -23.36
CA ILE A 13 -55.91 36.64 -23.66
C ILE A 13 -55.26 36.10 -22.37
N VAL A 14 -55.35 36.81 -21.24
CA VAL A 14 -54.86 36.31 -19.93
C VAL A 14 -55.79 35.25 -19.32
N PHE A 15 -57.09 35.26 -19.65
CA PHE A 15 -58.04 34.24 -19.18
C PHE A 15 -58.14 32.99 -20.08
N PHE A 16 -57.61 33.01 -21.31
CA PHE A 16 -57.57 31.84 -22.21
C PHE A 16 -56.18 31.20 -22.38
N ALA A 17 -55.16 31.69 -21.67
CA ALA A 17 -53.81 31.12 -21.66
C ALA A 17 -53.35 30.68 -20.26
N LYS A 18 -54.26 30.12 -19.44
CA LYS A 18 -53.85 28.96 -18.65
C LYS A 18 -53.98 27.75 -19.57
N ALA A 19 -53.05 27.62 -20.51
CA ALA A 19 -52.62 26.28 -20.86
C ALA A 19 -52.09 25.73 -19.54
N GLN A 20 -52.91 24.92 -18.89
CA GLN A 20 -52.42 23.98 -17.92
C GLN A 20 -51.39 23.21 -18.73
N TYR A 21 -50.10 23.50 -18.53
CA TYR A 21 -49.07 22.60 -19.03
C TYR A 21 -49.41 21.29 -18.35
N ASP A 22 -50.03 20.38 -19.09
CA ASP A 22 -50.33 19.06 -18.60
C ASP A 22 -48.96 18.38 -18.45
N TYR A 23 -48.41 18.50 -17.26
CA TYR A 23 -47.20 17.81 -16.89
C TYR A 23 -47.45 16.31 -17.09
N TYR A 24 -46.66 15.70 -17.97
CA TYR A 24 -46.72 14.25 -18.17
C TYR A 24 -46.05 13.56 -16.99
N GLY A 25 -46.80 12.68 -16.34
CA GLY A 25 -46.31 11.72 -15.37
C GLY A 25 -46.11 10.37 -16.05
N PHE A 26 -45.01 9.70 -15.77
CA PHE A 26 -44.74 8.36 -16.28
C PHE A 26 -44.32 7.44 -15.14
N SER A 27 -44.65 6.14 -15.26
CA SER A 27 -44.09 5.14 -14.35
C SER A 27 -42.59 5.08 -14.53
N LYS A 28 -41.88 5.46 -13.47
CA LYS A 28 -40.43 5.45 -13.39
C LYS A 28 -39.98 5.25 -11.95
N ILE A 29 -38.85 4.60 -11.80
CA ILE A 29 -38.27 4.22 -10.52
C ILE A 29 -37.04 5.11 -10.30
N PRO A 30 -36.95 5.84 -9.17
CA PRO A 30 -35.73 6.59 -8.87
C PRO A 30 -34.52 5.66 -8.75
N LEU A 31 -33.34 6.19 -9.01
CA LEU A 31 -32.10 5.48 -8.68
C LEU A 31 -32.11 5.11 -7.20
N THR A 32 -31.83 3.84 -6.93
CA THR A 32 -31.95 3.26 -5.59
C THR A 32 -30.74 2.38 -5.30
N THR A 33 -30.04 2.67 -4.21
CA THR A 33 -29.02 1.80 -3.64
C THR A 33 -29.64 1.02 -2.50
N THR A 34 -29.46 -0.31 -2.47
CA THR A 34 -29.97 -1.13 -1.36
C THR A 34 -28.85 -1.90 -0.70
N PHE A 35 -28.82 -1.81 0.63
CA PHE A 35 -27.91 -2.54 1.51
C PHE A 35 -28.68 -3.66 2.22
N ASN A 36 -28.18 -4.88 2.08
CA ASN A 36 -28.70 -6.07 2.76
C ASN A 36 -27.90 -6.37 4.05
N THR A 37 -28.36 -7.32 4.86
CA THR A 37 -27.73 -7.64 6.15
C THR A 37 -26.26 -8.04 6.07
N ASN A 38 -25.82 -8.61 4.95
CA ASN A 38 -24.41 -8.99 4.75
C ASN A 38 -23.53 -7.77 4.50
N ASP A 39 -24.08 -6.70 3.92
CA ASP A 39 -23.30 -5.49 3.59
C ASP A 39 -22.90 -4.73 4.86
N TYR A 40 -23.76 -4.74 5.89
CA TYR A 40 -23.56 -4.00 7.14
C TYR A 40 -23.29 -4.88 8.38
N ASP A 41 -23.15 -6.20 8.22
CA ASP A 41 -22.94 -7.18 9.31
C ASP A 41 -23.88 -6.95 10.51
N GLY A 42 -25.18 -6.77 10.24
CA GLY A 42 -26.17 -6.42 11.26
C GLY A 42 -27.43 -7.27 11.20
N GLY A 43 -28.37 -6.96 12.10
CA GLY A 43 -29.68 -7.60 12.12
C GLY A 43 -30.60 -7.11 11.01
N ILE A 44 -31.72 -7.82 10.80
CA ILE A 44 -32.65 -7.53 9.70
C ILE A 44 -33.40 -6.20 9.85
N GLN A 45 -33.72 -5.76 11.08
CA GLN A 45 -34.58 -4.60 11.31
C GLN A 45 -33.79 -3.34 11.63
N ASN A 46 -34.18 -2.25 10.95
CA ASN A 46 -33.56 -0.93 11.02
C ASN A 46 -34.61 0.10 11.49
N TRP A 47 -34.55 0.44 12.78
CA TRP A 47 -35.65 1.10 13.51
C TRP A 47 -35.64 2.62 13.47
N ASP A 48 -34.48 3.22 13.29
CA ASP A 48 -34.31 4.67 13.21
C ASP A 48 -33.03 5.01 12.44
N ILE A 49 -33.04 6.13 11.73
CA ILE A 49 -31.93 6.60 10.89
C ILE A 49 -31.69 8.10 11.17
N LYS A 50 -30.43 8.49 11.34
CA LYS A 50 -30.01 9.89 11.49
C LYS A 50 -28.68 10.14 10.78
N GLU A 51 -28.52 11.33 10.23
CA GLU A 51 -27.26 11.85 9.71
C GLU A 51 -26.58 12.75 10.75
N ASP A 52 -25.24 12.77 10.77
CA ASP A 52 -24.47 13.77 11.52
C ASP A 52 -23.96 14.91 10.62
N LYS A 53 -23.37 15.95 11.22
CA LYS A 53 -22.80 17.09 10.47
C LYS A 53 -21.66 16.73 9.53
N ARG A 54 -21.08 15.53 9.65
CA ARG A 54 -20.02 15.05 8.76
C ARG A 54 -20.61 14.45 7.49
N GLY A 55 -21.90 14.12 7.51
CA GLY A 55 -22.62 13.37 6.48
C GLY A 55 -22.69 11.87 6.75
N PHE A 56 -22.32 11.39 7.95
CA PHE A 56 -22.38 9.95 8.25
C PHE A 56 -23.77 9.52 8.66
N ILE A 57 -24.21 8.38 8.14
CA ILE A 57 -25.52 7.80 8.42
C ILE A 57 -25.43 6.81 9.57
N TYR A 58 -26.25 7.03 10.58
CA TYR A 58 -26.38 6.21 11.78
C TYR A 58 -27.71 5.49 11.81
N VAL A 59 -27.69 4.18 12.07
CA VAL A 59 -28.90 3.34 12.06
C VAL A 59 -29.03 2.56 13.35
N ALA A 60 -30.17 2.70 14.03
CA ALA A 60 -30.55 1.86 15.16
C ALA A 60 -30.97 0.47 14.65
N ASN A 61 -30.18 -0.55 14.97
CA ASN A 61 -30.34 -1.89 14.46
C ASN A 61 -30.49 -2.94 15.59
N ASN A 62 -31.01 -4.11 15.25
CA ASN A 62 -31.14 -5.23 16.18
C ASN A 62 -29.80 -5.67 16.83
N PHE A 63 -28.65 -5.41 16.21
CA PHE A 63 -27.32 -5.78 16.74
C PHE A 63 -26.51 -4.60 17.29
N GLY A 64 -27.12 -3.43 17.45
CA GLY A 64 -26.49 -2.23 17.99
C GLY A 64 -26.65 -1.03 17.05
N LEU A 65 -25.65 -0.17 17.02
CA LEU A 65 -25.59 1.01 16.14
C LEU A 65 -24.81 0.64 14.87
N LEU A 66 -25.37 0.94 13.71
CA LEU A 66 -24.63 0.91 12.45
C LEU A 66 -24.23 2.34 12.07
N GLU A 67 -23.07 2.49 11.46
CA GLU A 67 -22.55 3.74 10.91
C GLU A 67 -22.11 3.49 9.46
N TYR A 68 -22.53 4.36 8.53
CA TYR A 68 -22.13 4.34 7.13
C TYR A 68 -21.48 5.65 6.75
N ASP A 69 -20.25 5.58 6.23
CA ASP A 69 -19.42 6.74 5.92
C ASP A 69 -19.37 7.09 4.42
N GLY A 70 -20.30 6.55 3.63
CA GLY A 70 -20.34 6.68 2.15
C GLY A 70 -19.54 5.59 1.43
N VAL A 71 -18.72 4.84 2.16
CA VAL A 71 -17.88 3.78 1.58
C VAL A 71 -18.14 2.45 2.27
N SER A 72 -18.15 2.43 3.60
CA SER A 72 -18.16 1.21 4.39
C SER A 72 -19.08 1.30 5.61
N TRP A 73 -19.61 0.15 6.00
CA TRP A 73 -20.40 0.02 7.22
C TRP A 73 -19.52 -0.36 8.41
N ARG A 74 -19.82 0.23 9.56
CA ARG A 74 -19.26 -0.14 10.88
C ARG A 74 -20.39 -0.45 11.84
N ARG A 75 -20.17 -1.41 12.73
CA ARG A 75 -21.14 -1.79 13.77
C ARG A 75 -20.55 -1.57 15.14
N TYR A 76 -21.32 -0.91 16.01
CA TYR A 76 -20.99 -0.67 17.41
C TYR A 76 -22.00 -1.38 18.30
N VAL A 77 -21.49 -2.24 19.20
CA VAL A 77 -22.33 -2.98 20.14
C VAL A 77 -22.63 -2.15 21.38
N VAL A 78 -23.82 -2.38 21.95
CA VAL A 78 -24.20 -1.83 23.26
C VAL A 78 -24.03 -2.90 24.36
N GLN A 79 -24.13 -2.50 25.62
CA GLN A 79 -24.01 -3.42 26.75
C GLN A 79 -24.95 -4.63 26.59
N ASN A 80 -24.44 -5.83 26.89
CA ASN A 80 -25.16 -7.11 26.72
C ASN A 80 -25.61 -7.45 25.29
N ASN A 81 -25.10 -6.75 24.26
CA ASN A 81 -25.43 -6.99 22.85
C ASN A 81 -26.95 -6.96 22.55
N THR A 82 -27.69 -6.08 23.23
CA THR A 82 -29.13 -5.89 23.00
C THR A 82 -29.41 -5.02 21.78
N ARG A 83 -30.67 -5.03 21.31
CA ARG A 83 -31.13 -4.23 20.18
C ARG A 83 -31.21 -2.73 20.49
N LEU A 84 -30.93 -1.90 19.49
CA LEU A 84 -31.30 -0.48 19.48
C LEU A 84 -32.62 -0.28 18.72
N ARG A 85 -33.40 0.70 19.17
CA ARG A 85 -34.70 1.10 18.62
C ARG A 85 -34.71 2.55 18.13
N SER A 86 -33.90 3.38 18.74
CA SER A 86 -33.83 4.81 18.44
C SER A 86 -32.39 5.29 18.46
N VAL A 87 -32.10 6.26 17.60
CA VAL A 87 -30.81 6.95 17.55
C VAL A 87 -31.05 8.45 17.37
N PHE A 88 -30.26 9.26 18.03
CA PHE A 88 -30.29 10.71 17.88
C PHE A 88 -28.87 11.24 17.80
N VAL A 89 -28.61 12.16 16.89
CA VAL A 89 -27.32 12.84 16.77
C VAL A 89 -27.52 14.30 17.15
N ASP A 90 -26.79 14.77 18.16
CA ASP A 90 -26.83 16.18 18.55
C ASP A 90 -25.90 17.03 17.68
N MET A 91 -26.11 18.34 17.64
CA MET A 91 -25.31 19.32 16.86
C MET A 91 -23.82 19.28 17.22
N ASP A 92 -23.50 18.94 18.46
CA ASP A 92 -22.12 18.78 18.94
C ASP A 92 -21.45 17.48 18.44
N GLY A 93 -22.19 16.64 17.69
CA GLY A 93 -21.72 15.38 17.11
C GLY A 93 -21.83 14.16 18.05
N ARG A 94 -22.46 14.32 19.23
CA ARG A 94 -22.70 13.20 20.15
C ARG A 94 -23.86 12.34 19.68
N ILE A 95 -23.65 11.03 19.64
CA ILE A 95 -24.63 10.05 19.16
C ILE A 95 -25.27 9.38 20.37
N TYR A 96 -26.57 9.54 20.54
CA TYR A 96 -27.38 8.92 21.58
C TYR A 96 -28.07 7.68 21.05
N GLY A 97 -28.07 6.60 21.83
CA GLY A 97 -28.70 5.33 21.48
C GLY A 97 -29.69 4.88 22.55
N GLY A 98 -30.86 4.41 22.12
CA GLY A 98 -31.94 3.93 22.97
C GLY A 98 -32.45 2.60 22.44
N GLY A 99 -32.67 1.65 23.35
CA GLY A 99 -33.00 0.28 22.97
C GLY A 99 -33.61 -0.52 24.10
N GLN A 100 -33.56 -1.84 23.96
CA GLN A 100 -34.14 -2.75 24.95
C GLN A 100 -33.33 -2.73 26.24
N ASN A 101 -33.89 -2.14 27.30
CA ASN A 101 -33.23 -1.98 28.59
C ASN A 101 -31.86 -1.27 28.47
N GLN A 102 -31.69 -0.40 27.48
CA GLN A 102 -30.48 0.35 27.20
C GLN A 102 -30.80 1.79 26.86
N LEU A 103 -30.05 2.72 27.44
CA LEU A 103 -29.98 4.10 26.99
C LEU A 103 -28.64 4.73 27.38
N GLY A 104 -28.12 5.58 26.50
CA GLY A 104 -26.78 6.10 26.61
C GLY A 104 -26.35 6.86 25.38
N TYR A 105 -25.05 7.06 25.26
CA TYR A 105 -24.44 7.71 24.12
C TYR A 105 -23.12 7.04 23.74
N PHE A 106 -22.68 7.25 22.51
CA PHE A 106 -21.41 6.79 22.00
C PHE A 106 -20.36 7.89 22.13
N ALA A 107 -19.19 7.53 22.64
CA ALA A 107 -18.05 8.42 22.77
C ALA A 107 -16.77 7.70 22.30
N PRO A 108 -15.81 8.43 21.71
CA PRO A 108 -14.52 7.86 21.36
C PRO A 108 -13.79 7.40 22.63
N ASP A 109 -13.21 6.21 22.58
CA ASP A 109 -12.23 5.75 23.56
C ASP A 109 -10.86 6.43 23.35
N SER A 110 -9.83 6.00 24.09
CA SER A 110 -8.47 6.55 23.97
C SER A 110 -7.83 6.40 22.59
N THR A 111 -8.37 5.51 21.74
CA THR A 111 -7.91 5.30 20.36
C THR A 111 -8.77 6.04 19.34
N GLY A 112 -9.82 6.74 19.76
CA GLY A 112 -10.79 7.35 18.85
C GLY A 112 -11.81 6.35 18.27
N THR A 113 -11.98 5.18 18.89
CA THR A 113 -13.00 4.20 18.49
C THR A 113 -14.28 4.46 19.31
N LEU A 114 -15.44 4.55 18.65
CA LEU A 114 -16.70 4.78 19.37
C LEU A 114 -17.05 3.58 20.27
N SER A 115 -17.38 3.89 21.52
CA SER A 115 -17.83 2.93 22.52
C SER A 115 -19.10 3.44 23.21
N PHE A 116 -19.99 2.53 23.59
CA PHE A 116 -21.26 2.88 24.22
C PHE A 116 -21.08 3.16 25.72
N ILE A 117 -21.44 4.36 26.16
CA ILE A 117 -21.50 4.78 27.55
C ILE A 117 -22.96 4.72 28.01
N SER A 118 -23.26 3.73 28.84
CA SER A 118 -24.58 3.62 29.48
C SER A 118 -24.73 4.67 30.57
N ILE A 119 -25.86 5.38 30.55
CA ILE A 119 -26.25 6.30 31.63
C ILE A 119 -27.39 5.72 32.49
N ARG A 120 -27.84 4.50 32.19
CA ARG A 120 -28.91 3.80 32.92
C ARG A 120 -28.63 3.66 34.42
N ASP A 121 -27.36 3.49 34.80
CA ASP A 121 -26.97 3.32 36.21
C ASP A 121 -27.12 4.59 37.06
N GLN A 122 -27.38 5.74 36.43
CA GLN A 122 -27.74 6.98 37.13
C GLN A 122 -29.16 6.91 37.73
N LEU A 123 -30.03 6.03 37.24
CA LEU A 123 -31.33 5.78 37.85
C LEU A 123 -31.23 5.01 39.16
N ASP A 124 -32.20 5.24 40.03
CA ASP A 124 -32.42 4.47 41.24
C ASP A 124 -32.52 2.98 40.93
N LYS A 125 -31.97 2.13 41.81
CA LYS A 125 -31.88 0.67 41.58
C LYS A 125 -33.21 0.01 41.20
N ASN A 126 -34.32 0.52 41.73
CA ASN A 126 -35.67 -0.01 41.47
C ASN A 126 -36.25 0.44 40.11
N SER A 127 -35.65 1.45 39.47
CA SER A 127 -36.06 2.02 38.18
C SER A 127 -35.08 1.72 37.05
N ARG A 128 -34.09 0.85 37.29
CA ARG A 128 -33.09 0.47 36.27
C ARG A 128 -33.59 -0.56 35.26
N GLN A 129 -34.71 -1.22 35.55
CA GLN A 129 -35.33 -2.13 34.60
C GLN A 129 -36.22 -1.31 33.68
N LEU A 130 -35.71 -1.01 32.50
CA LEU A 130 -36.39 -0.16 31.53
C LEU A 130 -36.97 -1.01 30.40
N GLU A 131 -38.10 -0.55 29.87
CA GLU A 131 -38.62 -1.03 28.59
C GLU A 131 -37.74 -0.58 27.40
N ASP A 132 -38.23 -0.84 26.19
CA ASP A 132 -37.63 -0.33 24.96
C ASP A 132 -37.75 1.21 24.92
N VAL A 133 -36.63 1.89 24.65
CA VAL A 133 -36.63 3.33 24.34
C VAL A 133 -36.95 3.53 22.86
N TRP A 134 -38.19 3.90 22.56
CA TRP A 134 -38.71 3.98 21.20
C TRP A 134 -38.33 5.25 20.45
N LYS A 135 -37.99 6.33 21.17
CA LYS A 135 -37.60 7.59 20.54
C LYS A 135 -36.66 8.40 21.41
N ILE A 136 -35.74 9.09 20.76
CA ILE A 136 -34.85 10.08 21.39
C ILE A 136 -35.03 11.41 20.69
N ILE A 137 -35.25 12.47 21.46
CA ILE A 137 -35.43 13.83 20.94
C ILE A 137 -34.70 14.82 21.84
N LYS A 138 -34.25 15.94 21.25
CA LYS A 138 -33.74 17.08 22.00
C LYS A 138 -34.86 18.07 22.29
N TYR A 139 -34.94 18.54 23.52
CA TYR A 139 -35.83 19.63 23.94
C TYR A 139 -35.06 20.54 24.90
N ASP A 140 -35.01 21.84 24.59
CA ASP A 140 -34.09 22.80 25.20
C ASP A 140 -32.64 22.28 25.15
N ASN A 141 -31.95 22.22 26.30
CA ASN A 141 -30.60 21.69 26.45
C ASN A 141 -30.58 20.24 26.97
N SER A 142 -31.70 19.52 26.86
CA SER A 142 -31.81 18.16 27.40
C SER A 142 -32.18 17.15 26.32
N ILE A 143 -31.73 15.92 26.53
CA ILE A 143 -32.09 14.77 25.69
C ILE A 143 -33.19 13.99 26.40
N LEU A 144 -34.29 13.77 25.69
CA LEU A 144 -35.42 13.01 26.18
C LEU A 144 -35.43 11.61 25.56
N PHE A 145 -35.54 10.60 26.40
CA PHE A 145 -35.69 9.20 26.02
C PHE A 145 -37.12 8.76 26.32
N SER A 146 -37.92 8.51 25.30
CA SER A 146 -39.33 8.07 25.44
C SER A 146 -39.44 6.55 25.44
N SER A 147 -40.11 6.01 26.45
CA SER A 147 -40.60 4.62 26.51
C SER A 147 -42.13 4.60 26.65
N TYR A 148 -42.76 3.43 26.66
CA TYR A 148 -44.20 3.34 26.99
C TYR A 148 -44.48 3.40 28.49
N GLU A 149 -43.44 3.43 29.31
CA GLU A 149 -43.55 3.69 30.75
C GLU A 149 -43.63 5.19 31.04
N GLY A 150 -42.87 6.02 30.31
CA GLY A 150 -42.87 7.47 30.44
C GLY A 150 -41.69 8.12 29.70
N ILE A 151 -41.34 9.36 30.08
CA ILE A 151 -40.27 10.12 29.43
C ILE A 151 -39.14 10.38 30.44
N LEU A 152 -37.94 9.90 30.11
CA LEU A 152 -36.71 10.20 30.85
C LEU A 152 -36.04 11.43 30.25
N LYS A 153 -35.57 12.35 31.10
CA LYS A 153 -34.83 13.56 30.73
C LYS A 153 -33.39 13.44 31.20
N TYR A 154 -32.45 13.64 30.29
CA TYR A 154 -31.02 13.74 30.56
C TYR A 154 -30.55 15.16 30.29
N ASP A 155 -30.03 15.84 31.32
CA ASP A 155 -29.54 17.22 31.23
C ASP A 155 -28.04 17.33 30.92
N GLY A 156 -27.37 16.18 30.74
CA GLY A 156 -25.92 16.09 30.60
C GLY A 156 -25.21 15.61 31.87
N SER A 157 -25.89 15.63 33.02
CA SER A 157 -25.35 15.26 34.32
C SER A 157 -26.21 14.26 35.10
N SER A 158 -27.54 14.45 35.09
CA SER A 158 -28.51 13.55 35.74
C SER A 158 -29.54 13.03 34.74
N LEU A 159 -30.14 11.89 35.10
CA LEU A 159 -31.16 11.21 34.34
C LEU A 159 -32.38 11.00 35.25
N ASP A 160 -33.48 11.67 34.94
CA ASP A 160 -34.67 11.72 35.78
C ASP A 160 -35.96 11.55 34.97
N TRP A 161 -37.01 10.98 35.57
CA TRP A 161 -38.34 10.94 34.94
C TRP A 161 -38.94 12.34 34.87
N MET A 162 -39.53 12.68 33.72
CA MET A 162 -40.28 13.93 33.60
C MET A 162 -41.55 13.88 34.47
N PRO A 163 -41.91 14.98 35.17
CA PRO A 163 -43.13 15.06 35.97
C PRO A 163 -44.37 14.70 35.14
N GLU A 164 -45.26 13.89 35.72
CA GLU A 164 -46.54 13.47 35.11
C GLU A 164 -46.39 12.84 33.70
N SER A 165 -45.23 12.25 33.40
CA SER A 165 -44.99 11.56 32.12
C SER A 165 -45.33 10.07 32.15
N PHE A 166 -45.59 9.49 33.32
CA PHE A 166 -45.90 8.06 33.43
C PHE A 166 -47.17 7.70 32.65
N GLY A 167 -47.11 6.61 31.89
CA GLY A 167 -48.19 6.18 30.99
C GLY A 167 -48.29 6.98 29.68
N SER A 168 -47.41 7.98 29.47
CA SER A 168 -47.25 8.57 28.14
C SER A 168 -46.58 7.57 27.20
N SER A 169 -46.86 7.68 25.91
CA SER A 169 -46.12 6.97 24.88
C SER A 169 -44.93 7.80 24.39
N VAL A 170 -44.95 8.22 23.14
CA VAL A 170 -43.82 8.87 22.49
C VAL A 170 -43.96 10.38 22.56
N ALA A 171 -42.84 11.08 22.77
CA ALA A 171 -42.77 12.52 22.74
C ALA A 171 -42.43 13.09 21.35
N TYR A 172 -42.87 14.32 21.11
CA TYR A 172 -42.69 15.04 19.86
C TYR A 172 -42.32 16.49 20.12
N VAL A 173 -41.28 16.99 19.45
CA VAL A 173 -40.95 18.42 19.44
C VAL A 173 -41.36 18.99 18.09
N ILE A 174 -42.23 20.00 18.12
CA ILE A 174 -42.68 20.72 16.92
C ILE A 174 -42.50 22.22 17.16
N GLY A 175 -41.62 22.84 16.36
CA GLY A 175 -41.11 24.17 16.67
C GLY A 175 -40.44 24.15 18.05
N ASN A 176 -40.89 25.04 18.94
CA ASN A 176 -40.36 25.13 20.31
C ASN A 176 -41.25 24.44 21.36
N HIS A 177 -42.19 23.60 20.93
CA HIS A 177 -43.17 22.98 21.82
C HIS A 177 -42.97 21.48 21.92
N LEU A 178 -43.00 20.97 23.15
CA LEU A 178 -42.97 19.56 23.45
C LEU A 178 -44.39 19.04 23.66
N TYR A 179 -44.72 17.96 22.96
CA TYR A 179 -45.97 17.24 23.06
C TYR A 179 -45.70 15.78 23.47
N ALA A 180 -46.64 15.17 24.17
CA ALA A 180 -46.62 13.75 24.47
C ALA A 180 -48.02 13.17 24.30
N HIS A 181 -48.09 11.94 23.79
CA HIS A 181 -49.34 11.21 23.66
C HIS A 181 -49.59 10.35 24.90
N PHE A 182 -50.81 10.33 25.40
CA PHE A 182 -51.29 9.57 26.53
C PHE A 182 -52.48 8.71 26.08
N PRO A 183 -52.47 7.38 26.25
CA PRO A 183 -53.54 6.49 25.77
C PRO A 183 -54.95 6.79 26.30
N GLU A 184 -55.07 7.53 27.42
CA GLU A 184 -56.37 7.86 28.03
C GLU A 184 -56.90 9.24 27.61
N THR A 185 -56.02 10.20 27.31
CA THR A 185 -56.39 11.59 27.06
C THR A 185 -56.02 12.07 25.66
N GLY A 186 -55.15 11.37 24.94
CA GLY A 186 -54.68 11.78 23.62
C GLY A 186 -53.44 12.64 23.72
N LEU A 187 -53.44 13.85 23.16
CA LEU A 187 -52.25 14.68 23.03
C LEU A 187 -52.20 15.75 24.12
N SER A 188 -51.09 15.81 24.85
CA SER A 188 -50.83 16.85 25.85
C SER A 188 -49.61 17.69 25.46
N LYS A 189 -49.60 18.95 25.86
CA LYS A 189 -48.51 19.90 25.62
C LYS A 189 -47.77 20.22 26.93
N TRP A 190 -46.45 20.18 26.90
CA TRP A 190 -45.62 20.58 28.04
C TRP A 190 -45.69 22.09 28.26
N ASN A 191 -45.94 22.50 29.51
CA ASN A 191 -46.00 23.92 29.90
C ASN A 191 -44.77 24.42 30.69
N GLY A 192 -43.76 23.56 30.87
CA GLY A 192 -42.58 23.83 31.70
C GLY A 192 -42.58 23.09 33.04
N GLN A 193 -43.74 22.64 33.52
CA GLN A 193 -43.89 21.94 34.80
C GLN A 193 -44.62 20.59 34.68
N ARG A 194 -45.64 20.52 33.81
CA ARG A 194 -46.42 19.31 33.55
C ARG A 194 -46.94 19.28 32.10
N PHE A 195 -47.55 18.16 31.74
CA PHE A 195 -48.27 18.01 30.46
C PHE A 195 -49.73 18.45 30.60
N ASP A 196 -50.08 19.57 29.98
CA ASP A 196 -51.45 20.06 29.90
C ASP A 196 -52.17 19.41 28.72
N HIS A 197 -53.29 18.73 29.00
CA HIS A 197 -54.13 18.06 28.01
C HIS A 197 -54.69 19.03 26.95
N LEU A 198 -54.60 18.66 25.67
CA LEU A 198 -55.20 19.45 24.59
C LEU A 198 -56.66 19.09 24.44
N ARG A 199 -57.53 20.07 24.68
CA ARG A 199 -58.98 19.88 24.54
C ARG A 199 -59.35 19.33 23.15
N GLY A 200 -60.12 18.26 23.12
CA GLY A 200 -60.55 17.61 21.88
C GLY A 200 -59.58 16.54 21.37
N SER A 201 -58.42 16.34 22.00
CA SER A 201 -57.49 15.29 21.60
C SER A 201 -57.90 13.90 22.08
N GLU A 202 -59.00 13.74 22.84
CA GLU A 202 -59.50 12.45 23.31
C GLU A 202 -59.80 11.50 22.13
N LEU A 203 -60.10 12.06 20.95
CA LEU A 203 -60.26 11.30 19.71
C LEU A 203 -58.96 10.61 19.24
N LEU A 204 -57.80 11.06 19.72
CA LEU A 204 -56.49 10.50 19.41
C LEU A 204 -56.08 9.38 20.39
N ALA A 205 -56.74 9.29 21.55
CA ALA A 205 -56.27 8.50 22.69
C ALA A 205 -56.12 6.99 22.41
N SER A 206 -57.08 6.41 21.67
CA SER A 206 -57.18 4.96 21.47
C SER A 206 -56.16 4.38 20.47
N THR A 207 -55.39 5.22 19.78
CA THR A 207 -54.43 4.76 18.76
C THR A 207 -53.11 5.52 18.88
N SER A 208 -52.00 4.80 18.84
CA SER A 208 -50.68 5.41 18.86
C SER A 208 -50.49 6.41 17.72
N ILE A 209 -49.84 7.53 18.04
CA ILE A 209 -49.38 8.49 17.04
C ILE A 209 -48.06 7.97 16.48
N ALA A 210 -47.93 7.93 15.16
CA ALA A 210 -46.71 7.59 14.44
C ALA A 210 -45.84 8.82 14.22
N SER A 211 -46.45 9.96 13.84
CA SER A 211 -45.74 11.19 13.56
C SER A 211 -46.65 12.41 13.69
N ILE A 212 -46.06 13.57 14.01
CA ILE A 212 -46.73 14.88 14.03
C ILE A 212 -45.86 15.80 13.19
N LEU A 213 -46.44 16.39 12.15
CA LEU A 213 -45.73 17.28 11.23
C LEU A 213 -46.34 18.68 11.24
N PRO A 214 -45.51 19.74 11.15
CA PRO A 214 -46.01 21.08 10.92
C PRO A 214 -46.72 21.15 9.55
N HIS A 215 -47.75 21.98 9.48
CA HIS A 215 -48.52 22.27 8.27
C HIS A 215 -48.78 23.77 8.15
N LYS A 216 -49.40 24.18 7.05
CA LYS A 216 -49.68 25.58 6.70
C LYS A 216 -50.43 26.31 7.83
N ASN A 217 -50.23 27.61 7.95
CA ASN A 217 -50.92 28.48 8.91
C ASN A 217 -50.77 28.02 10.38
N ASN A 218 -49.57 27.57 10.78
CA ASN A 218 -49.26 27.05 12.12
C ASN A 218 -50.18 25.89 12.57
N SER A 219 -50.70 25.12 11.62
CA SER A 219 -51.47 23.92 11.92
C SER A 219 -50.56 22.68 11.99
N LEU A 220 -51.10 21.57 12.49
CA LEU A 220 -50.39 20.30 12.57
C LEU A 220 -51.14 19.21 11.80
N LEU A 221 -50.40 18.33 11.14
CA LEU A 221 -50.91 17.03 10.70
C LEU A 221 -50.43 15.94 11.67
N ILE A 222 -51.37 15.14 12.15
CA ILE A 222 -51.15 14.09 13.13
C ILE A 222 -51.47 12.75 12.47
N PHE A 223 -50.44 11.93 12.30
CA PHE A 223 -50.53 10.62 11.66
C PHE A 223 -50.63 9.55 12.75
N GLN A 224 -51.74 8.82 12.79
CA GLN A 224 -51.92 7.69 13.68
C GLN A 224 -51.48 6.39 13.03
N ALA A 225 -51.03 5.44 13.85
CA ALA A 225 -50.54 4.15 13.37
C ALA A 225 -51.61 3.34 12.62
N ASN A 226 -52.91 3.56 12.90
CA ASN A 226 -54.00 2.90 12.18
C ASN A 226 -54.32 3.49 10.79
N GLY A 227 -53.52 4.46 10.31
CA GLY A 227 -53.74 5.10 9.02
C GLY A 227 -54.55 6.40 9.05
N SER A 228 -55.17 6.73 10.18
CA SER A 228 -55.95 7.97 10.32
C SER A 228 -55.04 9.19 10.38
N ILE A 229 -55.45 10.26 9.69
CA ILE A 229 -54.76 11.55 9.74
C ILE A 229 -55.72 12.60 10.29
N TYR A 230 -55.24 13.37 11.25
CA TYR A 230 -55.98 14.50 11.82
C TYR A 230 -55.25 15.81 11.56
N HIS A 231 -56.04 16.84 11.29
CA HIS A 231 -55.59 18.21 11.18
C HIS A 231 -55.94 18.97 12.46
N TYR A 232 -54.94 19.56 13.09
CA TYR A 232 -55.11 20.39 14.28
C TYR A 232 -54.85 21.85 13.93
N GLN A 233 -55.89 22.68 14.02
CA GLN A 233 -55.84 24.10 13.72
C GLN A 233 -56.82 24.87 14.63
N ASN A 234 -56.41 26.05 15.10
CA ASN A 234 -57.26 26.93 15.93
C ASN A 234 -57.87 26.21 17.14
N ASP A 235 -57.04 25.45 17.88
CA ASP A 235 -57.46 24.65 19.05
C ASP A 235 -58.55 23.61 18.77
N SER A 236 -58.66 23.15 17.52
CA SER A 236 -59.63 22.15 17.11
C SER A 236 -59.00 21.05 16.26
N PHE A 237 -59.47 19.83 16.46
CA PHE A 237 -59.06 18.65 15.70
C PHE A 237 -60.16 18.30 14.69
N SER A 238 -59.77 17.99 13.46
CA SER A 238 -60.66 17.49 12.42
C SER A 238 -59.99 16.35 11.66
N LYS A 239 -60.76 15.38 11.19
CA LYS A 239 -60.22 14.31 10.34
C LYS A 239 -59.81 14.90 8.99
N TRP A 240 -58.60 14.60 8.54
CA TRP A 240 -58.07 15.08 7.28
C TRP A 240 -58.39 14.07 6.19
N ASN A 241 -59.40 14.36 5.37
CA ASN A 241 -59.89 13.46 4.31
C ASN A 241 -59.40 13.93 2.93
N ASN A 242 -58.73 13.05 2.22
CA ASN A 242 -58.20 13.18 0.86
C ASN A 242 -57.76 11.80 0.33
N GLU A 243 -57.29 11.78 -0.91
CA GLU A 243 -56.75 10.60 -1.61
C GLU A 243 -55.75 9.79 -0.75
N ALA A 244 -54.75 10.44 -0.17
CA ALA A 244 -53.76 9.78 0.68
C ALA A 244 -54.39 9.18 1.95
N SER A 245 -55.30 9.89 2.62
CA SER A 245 -55.96 9.38 3.82
C SER A 245 -56.87 8.18 3.54
N ASP A 246 -57.49 8.12 2.35
CA ASP A 246 -58.34 7.00 1.93
C ASP A 246 -57.47 5.75 1.72
N PHE A 247 -56.34 5.88 1.02
CA PHE A 247 -55.37 4.80 0.85
C PHE A 247 -54.75 4.36 2.18
N LEU A 248 -54.36 5.32 3.03
CA LEU A 248 -53.73 5.04 4.31
C LEU A 248 -54.69 4.44 5.33
N SER A 249 -56.01 4.62 5.20
CA SER A 249 -57.00 4.00 6.09
C SER A 249 -56.95 2.46 6.13
N GLN A 250 -56.32 1.84 5.13
CA GLN A 250 -56.08 0.39 5.04
C GLN A 250 -54.61 0.01 5.34
N SER A 251 -53.80 0.99 5.73
CA SER A 251 -52.37 0.86 5.97
C SER A 251 -52.05 1.12 7.43
N GLN A 252 -51.03 0.44 7.96
CA GLN A 252 -50.48 0.80 9.26
C GLN A 252 -49.28 1.73 9.05
N ILE A 253 -49.36 2.96 9.57
CA ILE A 253 -48.30 3.97 9.44
C ILE A 253 -47.26 3.74 10.53
N ASN A 254 -45.99 3.66 10.15
CA ASN A 254 -44.87 3.58 11.09
C ASN A 254 -44.21 4.94 11.32
N VAL A 255 -44.07 5.74 10.25
CA VAL A 255 -43.38 7.03 10.30
C VAL A 255 -43.85 7.95 9.17
N ALA A 256 -43.87 9.25 9.41
CA ALA A 256 -44.00 10.26 8.38
C ALA A 256 -42.99 11.40 8.61
N ILE A 257 -42.37 11.88 7.53
CA ILE A 257 -41.45 13.04 7.57
C ILE A 257 -41.83 14.06 6.50
N LEU A 258 -41.60 15.34 6.80
CA LEU A 258 -41.67 16.42 5.82
C LEU A 258 -40.32 16.51 5.11
N LEU A 259 -40.33 16.40 3.79
CA LEU A 259 -39.14 16.49 2.94
C LEU A 259 -38.80 17.95 2.57
N ALA A 260 -37.56 18.21 2.18
CA ALA A 260 -37.03 19.52 1.82
C ALA A 260 -37.78 20.18 0.65
N ASN A 261 -38.29 19.36 -0.29
CA ASN A 261 -39.12 19.81 -1.40
C ASN A 261 -40.59 20.11 -1.00
N ASN A 262 -40.90 20.15 0.29
CA ASN A 262 -42.23 20.39 0.85
C ASN A 262 -43.27 19.33 0.44
N THR A 263 -42.83 18.07 0.32
CA THR A 263 -43.70 16.89 0.23
C THR A 263 -43.57 16.03 1.49
N ILE A 264 -44.47 15.06 1.69
CA ILE A 264 -44.49 14.21 2.88
C ILE A 264 -44.20 12.78 2.45
N ALA A 265 -43.16 12.18 3.04
CA ALA A 265 -42.84 10.77 2.91
C ALA A 265 -43.42 9.98 4.08
N ILE A 266 -44.10 8.87 3.79
CA ILE A 266 -44.80 8.04 4.77
C ILE A 266 -44.36 6.59 4.61
N GLY A 267 -43.74 6.08 5.67
CA GLY A 267 -43.35 4.69 5.79
C GLY A 267 -44.46 3.86 6.43
N THR A 268 -44.84 2.76 5.80
CA THR A 268 -45.92 1.89 6.27
C THR A 268 -45.43 0.48 6.62
N GLN A 269 -46.20 -0.22 7.45
CA GLN A 269 -45.93 -1.59 7.84
C GLN A 269 -46.16 -2.57 6.69
N ASN A 270 -47.16 -2.31 5.85
CA ASN A 270 -47.73 -3.28 4.91
C ASN A 270 -47.76 -2.82 3.44
N ASN A 271 -47.57 -1.52 3.16
CA ASN A 271 -47.76 -0.93 1.82
C ASN A 271 -46.55 -0.14 1.31
N GLY A 272 -45.36 -0.28 1.90
CA GLY A 272 -44.13 0.37 1.44
C GLY A 272 -44.07 1.86 1.80
N LEU A 273 -43.50 2.64 0.89
CA LEU A 273 -43.29 4.08 0.98
C LEU A 273 -44.33 4.81 0.12
N LEU A 274 -44.97 5.82 0.70
CA LEU A 274 -45.84 6.76 0.00
C LEU A 274 -45.23 8.16 0.06
N ILE A 275 -45.18 8.88 -1.06
CA ILE A 275 -44.85 10.30 -1.11
C ILE A 275 -46.09 11.07 -1.57
N MET A 276 -46.49 12.08 -0.81
CA MET A 276 -47.65 12.91 -1.11
C MET A 276 -47.35 14.40 -1.01
N SER A 277 -48.13 15.22 -1.69
CA SER A 277 -48.15 16.67 -1.48
C SER A 277 -48.67 17.03 -0.09
N THR A 278 -48.43 18.28 0.36
CA THR A 278 -49.00 18.80 1.62
C THR A 278 -50.53 18.91 1.60
N GLU A 279 -51.15 18.78 0.43
CA GLU A 279 -52.59 18.78 0.19
C GLU A 279 -53.19 17.36 0.23
N GLY A 280 -52.34 16.32 0.27
CA GLY A 280 -52.78 14.93 0.34
C GLY A 280 -53.00 14.25 -1.01
N LYS A 281 -52.57 14.87 -2.12
CA LYS A 281 -52.45 14.20 -3.42
C LYS A 281 -51.25 13.27 -3.40
N ILE A 282 -51.43 12.03 -3.83
CA ILE A 282 -50.36 11.03 -3.90
C ILE A 282 -49.49 11.30 -5.13
N LEU A 283 -48.18 11.34 -4.93
CA LEU A 283 -47.19 11.63 -5.97
C LEU A 283 -46.38 10.39 -6.35
N LYS A 284 -46.09 9.52 -5.38
CA LYS A 284 -45.31 8.31 -5.61
C LYS A 284 -45.69 7.23 -4.60
N HIS A 285 -45.70 5.99 -5.06
CA HIS A 285 -45.87 4.81 -4.22
C HIS A 285 -44.83 3.75 -4.60
N LEU A 286 -43.95 3.42 -3.67
CA LEU A 286 -42.90 2.42 -3.84
C LEU A 286 -43.11 1.27 -2.86
N THR A 287 -42.97 0.04 -3.32
CA THR A 287 -43.17 -1.16 -2.51
C THR A 287 -42.34 -2.32 -3.05
N LYS A 288 -42.46 -3.51 -2.45
CA LYS A 288 -41.73 -4.70 -2.89
C LYS A 288 -42.04 -5.02 -4.35
N GLY A 289 -41.02 -5.02 -5.22
CA GLY A 289 -41.16 -5.22 -6.66
C GLY A 289 -41.53 -3.96 -7.45
N LYS A 290 -41.55 -2.81 -6.79
CA LYS A 290 -41.80 -1.48 -7.36
C LYS A 290 -40.83 -0.49 -6.71
N GLY A 291 -39.54 -0.64 -7.00
CA GLY A 291 -38.47 0.24 -6.51
C GLY A 291 -37.98 -0.02 -5.07
N LEU A 292 -38.66 -0.85 -4.29
CA LEU A 292 -38.17 -1.30 -2.97
C LEU A 292 -37.99 -2.82 -2.92
N ASN A 293 -37.06 -3.27 -2.09
CA ASN A 293 -36.84 -4.70 -1.83
C ASN A 293 -37.72 -5.25 -0.68
N ASN A 294 -38.37 -4.37 0.09
CA ASN A 294 -39.26 -4.73 1.18
C ASN A 294 -40.47 -3.79 1.24
N ARG A 295 -41.63 -4.30 1.68
CA ARG A 295 -42.87 -3.52 1.85
C ARG A 295 -43.00 -2.88 3.24
N THR A 296 -42.20 -3.31 4.21
CA THR A 296 -42.25 -2.78 5.57
C THR A 296 -41.16 -1.73 5.74
N VAL A 297 -41.59 -0.47 5.83
CA VAL A 297 -40.75 0.70 6.08
C VAL A 297 -40.92 1.08 7.55
N LEU A 298 -39.83 1.03 8.31
CA LEU A 298 -39.81 1.29 9.75
C LEU A 298 -39.35 2.72 10.08
N SER A 299 -38.40 3.24 9.33
CA SER A 299 -37.83 4.57 9.54
C SER A 299 -37.48 5.27 8.23
N LEU A 300 -37.46 6.61 8.27
CA LEU A 300 -37.15 7.48 7.15
C LEU A 300 -36.22 8.60 7.60
N HIS A 301 -35.26 8.95 6.75
CA HIS A 301 -34.38 10.10 6.94
C HIS A 301 -34.01 10.69 5.58
N GLU A 302 -34.19 11.99 5.41
CA GLU A 302 -33.67 12.70 4.23
C GLU A 302 -32.29 13.25 4.58
N ASP A 303 -31.29 12.94 3.77
CA ASP A 303 -29.92 13.43 3.96
C ASP A 303 -29.72 14.83 3.36
N GLN A 304 -28.56 15.44 3.61
CA GLN A 304 -28.21 16.78 3.13
C GLN A 304 -28.18 16.92 1.58
N PHE A 305 -28.17 15.82 0.84
CA PHE A 305 -28.22 15.78 -0.63
C PHE A 305 -29.65 15.56 -1.16
N ASN A 306 -30.66 15.52 -0.28
CA ASN A 306 -32.06 15.19 -0.56
C ASN A 306 -32.27 13.73 -1.05
N ASN A 307 -31.39 12.82 -0.66
CA ASN A 307 -31.64 11.39 -0.80
C ASN A 307 -32.46 10.90 0.40
N LEU A 308 -33.41 10.01 0.13
CA LEU A 308 -34.26 9.43 1.17
C LEU A 308 -33.70 8.07 1.59
N TRP A 309 -33.16 8.02 2.81
CA TRP A 309 -32.77 6.80 3.50
C TRP A 309 -33.98 6.14 4.16
N ILE A 310 -34.09 4.84 3.98
CA ILE A 310 -35.25 4.03 4.33
C ILE A 310 -34.78 2.81 5.13
N GLY A 311 -35.12 2.80 6.41
CA GLY A 311 -34.92 1.62 7.26
C GLY A 311 -36.04 0.62 7.02
N LEU A 312 -35.71 -0.53 6.43
CA LEU A 312 -36.67 -1.58 6.14
C LEU A 312 -36.68 -2.63 7.27
N ASN A 313 -37.69 -3.49 7.27
CA ASN A 313 -37.71 -4.68 8.13
C ASN A 313 -36.63 -5.72 7.74
N ASN A 314 -36.12 -5.64 6.52
CA ASN A 314 -34.96 -6.38 6.05
C ASN A 314 -34.19 -5.51 5.05
N GLY A 315 -33.06 -4.97 5.50
CA GLY A 315 -32.18 -4.11 4.71
C GLY A 315 -32.43 -2.61 4.89
N ILE A 316 -31.65 -1.82 4.17
CA ILE A 316 -31.69 -0.35 4.13
C ILE A 316 -31.68 0.05 2.66
N SER A 317 -32.52 1.00 2.26
CA SER A 317 -32.49 1.55 0.90
C SER A 317 -32.24 3.05 0.95
N MET A 318 -31.44 3.55 0.03
CA MET A 318 -31.26 4.98 -0.23
C MET A 318 -31.86 5.28 -1.61
N ILE A 319 -32.83 6.18 -1.67
CA ILE A 319 -33.51 6.59 -2.90
C ILE A 319 -33.08 8.00 -3.26
N GLU A 320 -32.60 8.20 -4.47
CA GLU A 320 -32.17 9.51 -4.95
C GLU A 320 -33.36 10.34 -5.46
N LEU A 321 -34.16 10.88 -4.53
CA LEU A 321 -35.34 11.68 -4.88
C LEU A 321 -35.01 12.98 -5.61
N GLY A 322 -33.84 13.55 -5.34
CA GLY A 322 -33.33 14.75 -6.01
C GLY A 322 -32.64 14.50 -7.35
N SER A 323 -32.50 13.25 -7.79
CA SER A 323 -31.81 12.94 -9.05
C SER A 323 -32.65 13.33 -10.27
N PRO A 324 -32.04 13.96 -11.30
CA PRO A 324 -32.73 14.20 -12.58
C PRO A 324 -32.95 12.90 -13.36
N PHE A 325 -32.36 11.79 -12.90
CA PHE A 325 -32.44 10.49 -13.55
C PHE A 325 -33.40 9.54 -12.84
N SER A 326 -34.12 8.76 -13.64
CA SER A 326 -34.92 7.62 -13.17
C SER A 326 -34.82 6.49 -14.19
N ILE A 327 -35.15 5.27 -13.78
CA ILE A 327 -35.12 4.09 -14.64
C ILE A 327 -36.54 3.62 -14.91
N ILE A 328 -36.75 3.11 -16.12
CA ILE A 328 -37.97 2.46 -16.56
C ILE A 328 -37.58 1.09 -17.07
N ASP A 329 -37.86 0.06 -16.29
CA ASP A 329 -37.43 -1.33 -16.53
C ASP A 329 -38.59 -2.32 -16.32
N GLU A 330 -38.25 -3.61 -16.18
CA GLU A 330 -39.22 -4.67 -15.92
C GLU A 330 -40.05 -4.45 -14.65
N GLN A 331 -39.53 -3.77 -13.62
CA GLN A 331 -40.30 -3.45 -12.42
C GLN A 331 -41.42 -2.44 -12.70
N SER A 332 -41.28 -1.66 -13.77
CA SER A 332 -42.35 -0.79 -14.29
C SER A 332 -43.22 -1.49 -15.33
N GLY A 333 -42.98 -2.77 -15.63
CA GLY A 333 -43.68 -3.52 -16.67
C GLY A 333 -43.04 -3.41 -18.06
N LEU A 334 -41.80 -2.92 -18.17
CA LEU A 334 -41.10 -2.72 -19.45
C LEU A 334 -39.87 -3.63 -19.60
N PRO A 335 -40.03 -4.85 -20.13
CA PRO A 335 -38.92 -5.77 -20.32
C PRO A 335 -38.15 -5.52 -21.62
N GLY A 336 -36.85 -5.85 -21.63
CA GLY A 336 -36.00 -5.80 -22.81
C GLY A 336 -35.36 -4.43 -23.06
N THR A 337 -34.42 -4.37 -23.99
CA THR A 337 -33.62 -3.17 -24.29
C THR A 337 -34.46 -2.09 -24.97
N GLY A 338 -34.39 -0.84 -24.51
CA GLY A 338 -35.18 0.27 -25.06
C GLY A 338 -34.55 0.90 -26.30
N TYR A 339 -35.35 1.09 -27.35
CA TYR A 339 -34.90 1.51 -28.67
C TYR A 339 -35.56 2.78 -29.21
N SER A 340 -36.82 3.06 -28.83
CA SER A 340 -37.51 4.27 -29.29
C SER A 340 -38.69 4.61 -28.37
N ALA A 341 -38.89 5.89 -28.08
CA ALA A 341 -40.04 6.37 -27.33
C ALA A 341 -40.80 7.45 -28.11
N MET A 342 -42.13 7.43 -28.04
CA MET A 342 -42.96 8.44 -28.70
C MET A 342 -44.26 8.67 -27.95
N LEU A 343 -44.61 9.94 -27.77
CA LEU A 343 -45.91 10.34 -27.28
C LEU A 343 -46.92 10.40 -28.43
N HIS A 344 -48.09 9.77 -28.24
CA HIS A 344 -49.17 9.79 -29.20
C HIS A 344 -50.53 9.57 -28.51
N ASN A 345 -51.52 10.45 -28.77
CA ASN A 345 -52.89 10.36 -28.24
C ASN A 345 -52.97 10.03 -26.72
N ASP A 346 -52.41 10.90 -25.88
CA ASP A 346 -52.37 10.79 -24.41
C ASP A 346 -51.72 9.52 -23.85
N HIS A 347 -50.94 8.82 -24.68
CA HIS A 347 -50.15 7.67 -24.28
C HIS A 347 -48.68 7.86 -24.67
N ILE A 348 -47.79 7.44 -23.78
CA ILE A 348 -46.38 7.21 -24.12
C ILE A 348 -46.24 5.78 -24.65
N TYR A 349 -45.57 5.63 -25.78
CA TYR A 349 -45.22 4.34 -26.38
C TYR A 349 -43.71 4.12 -26.29
N LEU A 350 -43.31 2.96 -25.77
CA LEU A 350 -41.92 2.57 -25.54
C LEU A 350 -41.62 1.28 -26.33
N GLY A 351 -40.84 1.42 -27.39
CA GLY A 351 -40.37 0.32 -28.22
C GLY A 351 -39.13 -0.34 -27.63
N THR A 352 -39.17 -1.66 -27.50
CA THR A 352 -38.08 -2.45 -26.93
C THR A 352 -37.66 -3.61 -27.85
N SER A 353 -36.66 -4.38 -27.44
CA SER A 353 -36.31 -5.66 -28.06
C SER A 353 -37.43 -6.72 -27.99
N ASN A 354 -38.43 -6.55 -27.09
CA ASN A 354 -39.46 -7.54 -26.82
C ASN A 354 -40.85 -7.15 -27.34
N GLY A 355 -41.07 -5.87 -27.64
CA GLY A 355 -42.29 -5.38 -28.25
C GLY A 355 -42.50 -3.89 -28.03
N LEU A 356 -43.64 -3.39 -28.50
CA LEU A 356 -44.08 -2.03 -28.25
C LEU A 356 -44.96 -2.02 -27.01
N PHE A 357 -44.59 -1.24 -26.00
CA PHE A 357 -45.37 -1.07 -24.79
C PHE A 357 -45.97 0.33 -24.72
N TYR A 358 -47.04 0.51 -23.95
CA TYR A 358 -47.69 1.80 -23.77
C TYR A 358 -48.18 2.03 -22.35
N GLN A 359 -48.33 3.31 -21.99
CA GLN A 359 -48.92 3.77 -20.74
C GLN A 359 -49.61 5.13 -20.97
N GLY A 360 -50.65 5.46 -20.21
CA GLY A 360 -51.23 6.81 -20.20
C GLY A 360 -50.27 7.85 -19.60
N VAL A 361 -50.40 9.12 -20.00
CA VAL A 361 -49.49 10.21 -19.61
C VAL A 361 -49.63 10.74 -18.17
N GLN A 362 -50.55 10.19 -17.38
CA GLN A 362 -50.74 10.52 -15.97
C GLN A 362 -51.22 9.27 -15.23
N PRO A 363 -50.36 8.25 -15.07
CA PRO A 363 -50.74 7.03 -14.39
C PRO A 363 -51.08 7.33 -12.94
N ASP A 364 -52.11 6.67 -12.42
CA ASP A 364 -52.45 6.71 -11.00
C ASP A 364 -51.36 5.94 -10.23
N PRO A 365 -50.60 6.59 -9.33
CA PRO A 365 -49.51 5.94 -8.60
C PRO A 365 -49.95 4.71 -7.79
N LEU A 366 -51.23 4.61 -7.42
CA LEU A 366 -51.80 3.50 -6.66
C LEU A 366 -52.31 2.34 -7.51
N SER A 367 -52.74 2.61 -8.74
CA SER A 367 -53.31 1.60 -9.63
C SER A 367 -52.22 0.84 -10.36
N ILE A 368 -52.10 -0.46 -10.08
CA ILE A 368 -51.13 -1.35 -10.76
C ILE A 368 -51.35 -1.32 -12.28
N GLU A 369 -52.60 -1.41 -12.73
CA GLU A 369 -52.95 -1.43 -14.17
C GLU A 369 -52.53 -0.14 -14.87
N SER A 370 -52.74 1.01 -14.23
CA SER A 370 -52.35 2.29 -14.83
C SER A 370 -50.86 2.56 -14.72
N ASN A 371 -50.22 2.06 -13.65
CA ASN A 371 -48.84 2.35 -13.30
C ASN A 371 -47.85 1.29 -13.83
N GLN A 372 -48.26 0.48 -14.80
CA GLN A 372 -47.38 -0.44 -15.53
C GLN A 372 -47.49 -0.22 -17.04
N TYR A 373 -46.38 -0.43 -17.74
CA TYR A 373 -46.36 -0.46 -19.18
C TYR A 373 -47.01 -1.75 -19.68
N THR A 374 -47.95 -1.62 -20.63
CA THR A 374 -48.70 -2.76 -21.19
C THR A 374 -48.26 -3.01 -22.63
N LEU A 375 -48.10 -4.27 -23.02
CA LEU A 375 -47.77 -4.64 -24.40
C LEU A 375 -48.90 -4.26 -25.37
N VAL A 376 -48.57 -3.55 -26.45
CA VAL A 376 -49.46 -3.32 -27.59
C VAL A 376 -49.72 -4.66 -28.27
N GLU A 377 -50.99 -5.01 -28.47
CA GLU A 377 -51.38 -6.29 -29.04
C GLU A 377 -50.75 -6.47 -30.43
N ASN A 378 -50.20 -7.65 -30.73
CA ASN A 378 -49.53 -7.99 -31.99
C ASN A 378 -48.24 -7.22 -32.30
N SER A 379 -47.60 -6.60 -31.30
CA SER A 379 -46.33 -5.87 -31.47
C SER A 379 -45.08 -6.62 -30.98
N GLY A 380 -45.22 -7.90 -30.60
CA GLY A 380 -44.13 -8.66 -29.99
C GLY A 380 -42.92 -8.84 -30.91
N GLY A 381 -41.73 -8.64 -30.33
CA GLY A 381 -40.44 -8.69 -31.02
C GLY A 381 -39.73 -7.33 -31.06
N GLN A 382 -38.65 -7.24 -31.85
CA GLN A 382 -37.79 -6.06 -31.84
C GLN A 382 -38.43 -4.86 -32.56
N VAL A 383 -38.67 -3.79 -31.80
CA VAL A 383 -39.14 -2.48 -32.27
C VAL A 383 -37.95 -1.59 -32.57
N TYR A 384 -37.73 -1.19 -33.83
CA TYR A 384 -36.59 -0.35 -34.19
C TYR A 384 -36.85 1.15 -34.09
N ASN A 385 -38.07 1.59 -34.40
CA ASN A 385 -38.40 3.01 -34.35
C ASN A 385 -39.91 3.27 -34.37
N LEU A 386 -40.31 4.42 -33.85
CA LEU A 386 -41.67 4.94 -33.86
C LEU A 386 -41.74 6.25 -34.61
N GLN A 387 -42.74 6.43 -35.47
CA GLN A 387 -42.95 7.65 -36.22
C GLN A 387 -44.41 8.05 -36.22
N ASN A 388 -44.68 9.33 -35.93
CA ASN A 388 -45.99 9.92 -36.12
C ASN A 388 -46.03 10.59 -37.51
N ILE A 389 -46.87 10.08 -38.40
CA ILE A 389 -47.08 10.62 -39.75
C ILE A 389 -48.56 10.89 -39.95
N ASP A 390 -48.92 12.17 -40.12
CA ASP A 390 -50.30 12.61 -40.34
C ASP A 390 -51.28 12.03 -39.27
N ASP A 391 -50.89 12.13 -37.99
CA ASP A 391 -51.58 11.60 -36.80
C ASP A 391 -51.75 10.06 -36.77
N GLN A 392 -50.90 9.34 -37.50
CA GLN A 392 -50.81 7.88 -37.45
C GLN A 392 -49.50 7.44 -36.84
N LEU A 393 -49.56 6.62 -35.79
CA LEU A 393 -48.39 5.99 -35.20
C LEU A 393 -47.96 4.78 -36.04
N LEU A 394 -46.84 4.93 -36.74
CA LEU A 394 -46.18 3.86 -37.48
C LEU A 394 -45.10 3.21 -36.62
N LEU A 395 -45.05 1.90 -36.69
CA LEU A 395 -44.12 1.05 -35.97
C LEU A 395 -43.18 0.36 -36.96
N SER A 396 -41.89 0.68 -36.84
CA SER A 396 -40.79 0.03 -37.55
C SER A 396 -40.33 -1.18 -36.74
N HIS A 397 -40.40 -2.37 -37.33
CA HIS A 397 -40.23 -3.63 -36.59
C HIS A 397 -39.43 -4.66 -37.42
N HIS A 398 -38.80 -5.62 -36.72
CA HIS A 398 -38.02 -6.67 -37.37
C HIS A 398 -38.86 -7.59 -38.28
N ASP A 399 -40.16 -7.73 -38.02
CA ASP A 399 -41.11 -8.55 -38.79
C ASP A 399 -42.03 -7.69 -39.72
N GLY A 400 -41.56 -6.50 -40.08
CA GLY A 400 -42.22 -5.63 -41.06
C GLY A 400 -42.66 -4.28 -40.50
N ALA A 401 -43.63 -3.66 -41.16
CA ALA A 401 -44.18 -2.38 -40.74
C ALA A 401 -45.58 -2.55 -40.20
N PHE A 402 -45.92 -1.76 -39.19
CA PHE A 402 -47.23 -1.77 -38.57
C PHE A 402 -47.76 -0.35 -38.43
N ILE A 403 -49.08 -0.22 -38.43
CA ILE A 403 -49.79 0.94 -37.91
C ILE A 403 -50.37 0.57 -36.55
N VAL A 404 -50.22 1.46 -35.56
CA VAL A 404 -50.71 1.24 -34.21
C VAL A 404 -52.00 2.02 -34.03
N GLN A 405 -53.10 1.30 -33.80
CA GLN A 405 -54.43 1.90 -33.59
C GLN A 405 -55.14 1.14 -32.47
N ASN A 406 -55.77 1.88 -31.55
CA ASN A 406 -56.48 1.30 -30.39
C ASN A 406 -55.65 0.25 -29.65
N GLN A 407 -54.36 0.57 -29.41
CA GLN A 407 -53.41 -0.30 -28.71
C GLN A 407 -53.21 -1.68 -29.38
N LYS A 408 -53.46 -1.78 -30.69
CA LYS A 408 -53.15 -2.94 -31.53
C LYS A 408 -52.23 -2.53 -32.67
N ALA A 409 -51.21 -3.34 -32.93
CA ALA A 409 -50.36 -3.21 -34.11
C ALA A 409 -50.96 -3.98 -35.28
N GLN A 410 -51.35 -3.28 -36.34
CA GLN A 410 -51.83 -3.85 -37.59
C GLN A 410 -50.72 -3.82 -38.64
N LYS A 411 -50.33 -4.99 -39.16
CA LYS A 411 -49.28 -5.11 -40.17
C LYS A 411 -49.70 -4.45 -41.48
N ILE A 412 -48.87 -3.56 -42.01
CA ILE A 412 -49.05 -2.86 -43.30
C ILE A 412 -47.98 -3.23 -44.33
N PHE A 413 -46.88 -3.85 -43.90
CA PHE A 413 -45.82 -4.38 -44.75
C PHE A 413 -45.28 -5.68 -44.14
N SER A 414 -45.09 -6.70 -44.98
CA SER A 414 -44.82 -8.07 -44.51
C SER A 414 -43.38 -8.54 -44.66
N GLU A 415 -42.52 -7.80 -45.35
CA GLU A 415 -41.12 -8.19 -45.47
C GLU A 415 -40.38 -7.78 -44.19
N ALA A 416 -39.48 -8.66 -43.73
CA ALA A 416 -38.74 -8.46 -42.49
C ALA A 416 -37.77 -7.28 -42.58
N GLY A 417 -37.55 -6.62 -41.44
CA GLY A 417 -36.51 -5.65 -41.24
C GLY A 417 -36.85 -4.25 -41.74
N VAL A 418 -37.73 -3.55 -41.03
CA VAL A 418 -38.06 -2.14 -41.29
C VAL A 418 -37.40 -1.27 -40.22
N TRP A 419 -36.46 -0.41 -40.63
CA TRP A 419 -35.67 0.41 -39.69
C TRP A 419 -36.38 1.70 -39.27
N LYS A 420 -36.78 2.52 -40.24
CA LYS A 420 -37.45 3.81 -39.98
C LYS A 420 -38.28 4.29 -41.17
N PHE A 421 -39.24 5.16 -40.87
CA PHE A 421 -39.98 5.96 -41.84
C PHE A 421 -39.49 7.41 -41.85
N THR A 422 -39.55 8.08 -43.00
CA THR A 422 -39.26 9.51 -43.10
C THR A 422 -40.09 10.14 -44.20
N LYS A 423 -40.79 11.23 -43.90
CA LYS A 423 -41.56 12.01 -44.87
C LYS A 423 -40.63 12.94 -45.64
N ALA A 424 -40.83 13.04 -46.95
CA ALA A 424 -40.12 14.03 -47.75
C ALA A 424 -40.53 15.46 -47.35
N PRO A 425 -39.63 16.46 -47.36
CA PRO A 425 -39.90 17.77 -46.75
C PRO A 425 -41.10 18.53 -47.31
N ASN A 426 -41.29 18.57 -48.64
CA ASN A 426 -42.34 19.38 -49.29
C ASN A 426 -43.37 18.54 -50.09
N SER A 427 -43.27 17.20 -50.03
CA SER A 427 -44.16 16.30 -50.76
C SER A 427 -44.82 15.31 -49.82
N ASN A 428 -46.01 14.84 -50.20
CA ASN A 428 -46.68 13.75 -49.49
C ASN A 428 -46.10 12.38 -49.87
N SER A 429 -44.78 12.26 -49.96
CA SER A 429 -44.10 10.99 -50.16
C SER A 429 -43.50 10.52 -48.83
N LEU A 430 -43.78 9.27 -48.48
CA LEU A 430 -43.23 8.61 -47.31
C LEU A 430 -42.22 7.56 -47.76
N LEU A 431 -41.01 7.66 -47.23
CA LEU A 431 -39.93 6.72 -47.48
C LEU A 431 -39.78 5.78 -46.28
N MET A 432 -39.53 4.51 -46.55
CA MET A 432 -39.28 3.46 -45.58
C MET A 432 -37.92 2.84 -45.88
N GLY A 433 -37.01 2.87 -44.91
CA GLY A 433 -35.72 2.18 -44.99
C GLY A 433 -35.82 0.76 -44.44
N THR A 434 -35.31 -0.21 -45.18
CA THR A 434 -35.37 -1.64 -44.85
C THR A 434 -33.98 -2.28 -44.85
N TYR A 435 -33.89 -3.57 -44.55
CA TYR A 435 -32.66 -4.36 -44.63
C TYR A 435 -32.08 -4.45 -46.06
N ASP A 436 -32.92 -4.23 -47.07
CA ASP A 436 -32.61 -4.45 -48.48
C ASP A 436 -32.87 -3.23 -49.37
N GLY A 437 -32.83 -2.02 -48.78
CA GLY A 437 -32.90 -0.75 -49.48
C GLY A 437 -34.05 0.14 -49.01
N PHE A 438 -34.73 0.74 -49.98
CA PHE A 438 -35.78 1.72 -49.74
C PHE A 438 -37.09 1.31 -50.40
N TYR A 439 -38.18 1.64 -49.73
CA TYR A 439 -39.52 1.57 -50.27
C TYR A 439 -40.21 2.93 -50.12
N ALA A 440 -41.07 3.29 -51.06
CA ALA A 440 -41.82 4.54 -51.01
C ALA A 440 -43.32 4.34 -51.21
N CYS A 441 -44.11 5.18 -50.58
CA CYS A 441 -45.55 5.31 -50.83
C CYS A 441 -46.00 6.77 -50.80
N ASN A 442 -47.27 6.99 -51.16
CA ASN A 442 -47.95 8.25 -50.91
C ASN A 442 -49.01 8.00 -49.83
N PRO A 443 -48.74 8.37 -48.55
CA PRO A 443 -49.64 8.07 -47.43
C PRO A 443 -51.05 8.64 -47.62
N SER A 444 -51.22 9.75 -48.35
CA SER A 444 -52.55 10.32 -48.65
C SER A 444 -53.38 9.48 -49.62
N LYS A 445 -52.76 8.56 -50.37
CA LYS A 445 -53.45 7.65 -51.30
C LYS A 445 -53.57 6.24 -50.72
N SER A 446 -52.45 5.66 -50.27
CA SER A 446 -52.40 4.34 -49.65
C SER A 446 -51.06 4.11 -48.96
N LEU A 447 -51.06 3.35 -47.87
CA LEU A 447 -49.85 2.84 -47.20
C LEU A 447 -49.30 1.58 -47.90
N LYS A 448 -49.34 1.55 -49.24
CA LYS A 448 -48.75 0.47 -50.03
C LYS A 448 -47.35 0.87 -50.48
N PHE A 449 -46.36 0.31 -49.81
CA PHE A 449 -44.95 0.55 -50.08
C PHE A 449 -44.47 -0.20 -51.32
N ASN A 450 -43.77 0.50 -52.23
CA ASN A 450 -43.16 -0.08 -53.42
C ASN A 450 -41.65 0.07 -53.36
N LYS A 451 -40.92 -1.00 -53.71
CA LYS A 451 -39.45 -1.02 -53.68
C LYS A 451 -38.88 -0.02 -54.68
N LEU A 452 -37.91 0.77 -54.24
CA LEU A 452 -37.10 1.62 -55.11
C LEU A 452 -35.96 0.78 -55.70
N LYS A 453 -35.86 0.76 -57.04
CA LYS A 453 -34.82 0.02 -57.75
C LYS A 453 -33.45 0.73 -57.69
N ASN A 454 -32.40 -0.02 -58.02
CA ASN A 454 -30.99 0.41 -58.15
C ASN A 454 -30.26 0.74 -56.85
N PHE A 455 -30.80 0.34 -55.70
CA PHE A 455 -30.13 0.44 -54.42
C PHE A 455 -30.67 -0.63 -53.47
N SER A 456 -29.79 -1.38 -52.80
CA SER A 456 -30.21 -2.51 -51.96
C SER A 456 -29.39 -2.65 -50.69
N GLU A 457 -28.74 -1.56 -50.26
CA GLU A 457 -28.02 -1.51 -49.00
C GLU A 457 -28.99 -1.34 -47.82
N SER A 458 -28.68 -1.97 -46.69
CA SER A 458 -29.46 -1.80 -45.45
C SER A 458 -29.51 -0.33 -45.07
N SER A 459 -30.73 0.23 -45.07
CA SER A 459 -30.95 1.68 -45.05
C SER A 459 -31.52 2.09 -43.70
N ARG A 460 -30.69 1.97 -42.65
CA ARG A 460 -31.07 2.27 -41.27
C ARG A 460 -31.05 3.76 -40.94
N VAL A 461 -29.98 4.44 -41.31
CA VAL A 461 -29.75 5.86 -40.97
C VAL A 461 -29.76 6.65 -42.28
N PHE A 462 -30.75 7.53 -42.44
CA PHE A 462 -30.86 8.38 -43.62
C PHE A 462 -31.66 9.64 -43.32
N GLU A 463 -31.34 10.72 -44.04
CA GLU A 463 -32.02 12.01 -43.92
C GLU A 463 -32.15 12.71 -45.28
N PHE A 464 -33.25 13.43 -45.46
CA PHE A 464 -33.51 14.20 -46.67
C PHE A 464 -32.70 15.50 -46.67
N LEU A 465 -31.95 15.74 -47.76
CA LEU A 465 -31.41 17.06 -48.07
C LEU A 465 -32.50 17.94 -48.71
N ASN A 466 -33.36 17.34 -49.53
CA ASN A 466 -34.57 17.92 -50.13
C ASN A 466 -35.44 16.79 -50.71
N ASP A 467 -36.64 17.10 -51.20
CA ASP A 467 -37.60 16.13 -51.76
C ASP A 467 -37.06 15.14 -52.81
N SER A 468 -35.97 15.48 -53.49
CA SER A 468 -35.39 14.67 -54.56
C SER A 468 -34.03 14.05 -54.19
N THR A 469 -33.47 14.42 -53.04
CA THR A 469 -32.11 14.04 -52.66
C THR A 469 -32.03 13.73 -51.17
N LEU A 470 -31.47 12.58 -50.83
CA LEU A 470 -31.22 12.19 -49.45
C LEU A 470 -29.79 11.65 -49.28
N PHE A 471 -29.33 11.65 -48.04
CA PHE A 471 -28.15 10.91 -47.64
C PHE A 471 -28.57 9.69 -46.83
N MET A 472 -28.01 8.53 -47.17
CA MET A 472 -28.08 7.31 -46.37
C MET A 472 -26.67 6.99 -45.91
N THR A 473 -26.50 6.74 -44.61
CA THR A 473 -25.22 6.36 -44.03
C THR A 473 -25.28 4.94 -43.50
N HIS A 474 -24.22 4.19 -43.74
CA HIS A 474 -24.07 2.83 -43.30
C HIS A 474 -22.82 2.72 -42.44
N GLY A 475 -22.97 2.29 -41.18
CA GLY A 475 -21.90 2.27 -40.18
C GLY A 475 -20.63 1.51 -40.57
N TYR A 476 -20.69 0.63 -41.59
CA TYR A 476 -19.54 -0.14 -42.07
C TYR A 476 -19.19 0.08 -43.55
N LYS A 477 -19.96 0.89 -44.27
CA LYS A 477 -19.79 1.05 -45.73
C LYS A 477 -19.62 2.49 -46.17
N GLY A 478 -19.99 3.47 -45.35
CA GLY A 478 -19.82 4.90 -45.60
C GLY A 478 -21.15 5.60 -45.93
N ALA A 479 -21.07 6.75 -46.59
CA ALA A 479 -22.24 7.58 -46.90
C ALA A 479 -22.60 7.52 -48.40
N TYR A 480 -23.90 7.53 -48.69
CA TYR A 480 -24.44 7.50 -50.04
C TYR A 480 -25.39 8.67 -50.25
N LYS A 481 -25.08 9.53 -51.21
CA LYS A 481 -26.00 10.55 -51.70
C LYS A 481 -26.86 9.94 -52.80
N LEU A 482 -28.18 9.92 -52.57
CA LEU A 482 -29.14 9.28 -53.44
C LEU A 482 -30.07 10.33 -54.05
N SER A 483 -30.19 10.35 -55.37
CA SER A 483 -31.23 11.10 -56.07
C SER A 483 -32.43 10.20 -56.30
N ILE A 484 -33.55 10.53 -55.67
CA ILE A 484 -34.78 9.74 -55.73
C ILE A 484 -35.84 10.43 -56.59
N ASN A 485 -36.66 9.64 -57.26
CA ASN A 485 -37.94 10.10 -57.80
C ASN A 485 -39.06 9.19 -57.28
N PRO A 486 -39.78 9.60 -56.21
CA PRO A 486 -40.85 8.79 -55.64
C PRO A 486 -41.95 8.40 -56.65
N LEU A 487 -42.12 9.17 -57.74
CA LEU A 487 -43.13 8.89 -58.78
C LEU A 487 -42.72 7.76 -59.74
N GLU A 488 -41.42 7.49 -59.90
CA GLU A 488 -40.89 6.49 -60.85
C GLU A 488 -40.41 5.19 -60.17
N GLN A 489 -40.50 5.11 -58.83
CA GLN A 489 -40.09 3.93 -58.03
C GLN A 489 -38.62 3.51 -58.28
N GLU A 490 -37.74 4.49 -58.49
CA GLU A 490 -36.34 4.25 -58.85
C GLU A 490 -35.40 5.28 -58.19
N ILE A 491 -34.21 4.81 -57.79
CA ILE A 491 -33.09 5.69 -57.42
C ILE A 491 -32.27 5.98 -58.69
N LYS A 492 -32.27 7.25 -59.12
CA LYS A 492 -31.69 7.69 -60.40
C LYS A 492 -30.17 7.80 -60.36
N LYS A 493 -29.62 8.22 -59.23
CA LYS A 493 -28.19 8.44 -59.05
C LYS A 493 -27.79 8.05 -57.65
N VAL A 494 -26.69 7.30 -57.57
CA VAL A 494 -26.03 6.91 -56.33
C VAL A 494 -24.62 7.45 -56.41
N LYS A 495 -24.21 8.27 -55.44
CA LYS A 495 -22.81 8.70 -55.28
C LYS A 495 -22.32 8.33 -53.88
N PHE A 496 -21.20 7.65 -53.82
CA PHE A 496 -20.52 7.30 -52.58
C PHE A 496 -19.72 8.50 -52.05
N TYR A 497 -19.65 8.61 -50.72
CA TYR A 497 -18.85 9.56 -49.97
C TYR A 497 -18.10 8.81 -48.86
N GLY A 498 -16.77 8.86 -48.94
CA GLY A 498 -15.86 8.28 -47.96
C GLY A 498 -14.67 9.18 -47.69
N SER A 499 -13.52 8.58 -47.34
CA SER A 499 -12.29 9.30 -47.02
C SER A 499 -11.76 10.16 -48.17
N GLU A 500 -11.94 9.68 -49.41
CA GLU A 500 -11.63 10.43 -50.64
C GLU A 500 -12.52 11.67 -50.86
N ASN A 501 -13.58 11.85 -50.07
CA ASN A 501 -14.52 12.96 -50.15
C ASN A 501 -14.58 13.81 -48.87
N GLY A 502 -13.57 13.70 -48.00
CA GLY A 502 -13.38 14.59 -46.85
C GLY A 502 -13.65 13.96 -45.47
N PHE A 503 -14.21 12.75 -45.41
CA PHE A 503 -14.31 12.00 -44.15
C PHE A 503 -12.94 11.49 -43.67
N PRO A 504 -12.77 11.17 -42.38
CA PRO A 504 -11.53 10.59 -41.87
C PRO A 504 -11.41 9.10 -42.23
N SER A 505 -12.54 8.40 -42.35
CA SER A 505 -12.62 6.99 -42.76
C SER A 505 -13.94 6.67 -43.47
N ASN A 506 -14.14 5.39 -43.83
CA ASN A 506 -15.33 4.91 -44.53
C ASN A 506 -16.33 4.20 -43.59
N ILE A 507 -16.07 4.18 -42.29
CA ILE A 507 -16.87 3.49 -41.27
C ILE A 507 -17.30 4.48 -40.19
N LEU A 508 -18.24 4.05 -39.34
CA LEU A 508 -18.78 4.83 -38.22
C LEU A 508 -19.29 6.20 -38.69
N ILE A 509 -20.02 6.23 -39.80
CA ILE A 509 -20.64 7.43 -40.33
C ILE A 509 -22.14 7.36 -40.07
N ASN A 510 -22.66 8.31 -39.31
CA ASN A 510 -24.09 8.53 -39.09
C ASN A 510 -24.49 9.93 -39.55
N VAL A 511 -25.66 10.06 -40.17
CA VAL A 511 -26.25 11.36 -40.52
C VAL A 511 -27.37 11.71 -39.55
N PHE A 512 -27.32 12.93 -39.03
CA PHE A 512 -28.32 13.52 -38.14
C PHE A 512 -28.84 14.82 -38.75
N LYS A 513 -30.09 15.15 -38.46
CA LYS A 513 -30.68 16.43 -38.82
C LYS A 513 -30.76 17.32 -37.59
N LEU A 514 -30.02 18.42 -37.59
CA LEU A 514 -30.09 19.47 -36.57
C LEU A 514 -30.69 20.71 -37.21
N SER A 515 -31.86 21.14 -36.73
CA SER A 515 -32.64 22.21 -37.35
C SER A 515 -32.86 21.92 -38.84
N ASP A 516 -32.32 22.72 -39.76
CA ASP A 516 -32.39 22.50 -41.21
C ASP A 516 -31.06 22.04 -41.84
N GLU A 517 -30.06 21.70 -41.03
CA GLU A 517 -28.76 21.25 -41.50
C GLU A 517 -28.54 19.74 -41.26
N LEU A 518 -27.85 19.10 -42.20
CA LEU A 518 -27.42 17.71 -42.06
C LEU A 518 -26.00 17.69 -41.52
N ILE A 519 -25.84 17.08 -40.35
CA ILE A 519 -24.55 16.85 -39.70
C ILE A 519 -24.21 15.37 -39.80
N PHE A 520 -22.98 15.09 -40.16
CA PHE A 520 -22.45 13.74 -40.31
C PHE A 520 -21.42 13.51 -39.21
N ALA A 521 -21.73 12.64 -38.26
CA ALA A 521 -20.75 12.17 -37.29
C ALA A 521 -19.95 11.03 -37.93
N ALA A 522 -18.63 11.18 -38.01
CA ALA A 522 -17.73 10.16 -38.55
C ALA A 522 -16.98 9.45 -37.39
N GLU A 523 -16.05 8.54 -37.72
CA GLU A 523 -15.17 7.89 -36.73
C GLU A 523 -14.44 8.89 -35.83
N SER A 524 -14.13 10.08 -36.36
CA SER A 524 -13.69 11.22 -35.56
C SER A 524 -14.24 12.51 -36.17
N GLY A 525 -14.83 13.36 -35.32
CA GLY A 525 -15.30 14.67 -35.72
C GLY A 525 -16.63 14.69 -36.47
N LEU A 526 -17.10 15.91 -36.73
CA LEU A 526 -18.38 16.23 -37.34
C LEU A 526 -18.17 16.91 -38.68
N TYR A 527 -19.03 16.59 -39.63
CA TYR A 527 -18.93 17.07 -41.01
C TYR A 527 -20.26 17.57 -41.52
N LYS A 528 -20.22 18.47 -42.51
CA LYS A 528 -21.37 18.90 -43.29
C LYS A 528 -21.10 18.75 -44.78
N TYR A 529 -22.15 18.48 -45.54
CA TYR A 529 -22.04 18.42 -46.99
C TYR A 529 -21.99 19.82 -47.60
N SER A 530 -20.99 20.09 -48.46
CA SER A 530 -20.92 21.32 -49.27
C SER A 530 -21.31 21.06 -50.71
N GLY A 531 -22.41 21.66 -51.14
CA GLY A 531 -22.85 21.60 -52.54
C GLY A 531 -21.93 22.31 -53.53
N GLN A 532 -21.10 23.26 -53.08
CA GLN A 532 -20.17 23.99 -53.95
C GLN A 532 -18.95 23.15 -54.33
N SER A 533 -18.37 22.45 -53.35
CA SER A 533 -17.19 21.60 -53.55
C SER A 533 -17.55 20.13 -53.80
N ASP A 534 -18.81 19.76 -53.63
CA ASP A 534 -19.33 18.39 -53.71
C ASP A 534 -18.55 17.40 -52.83
N ASN A 535 -18.16 17.87 -51.63
CA ASN A 535 -17.34 17.19 -50.62
C ASN A 535 -17.87 17.46 -49.20
N MET A 536 -17.42 16.65 -48.25
CA MET A 536 -17.68 16.81 -46.82
C MET A 536 -16.67 17.77 -46.19
N ILE A 537 -17.17 18.71 -45.38
CA ILE A 537 -16.37 19.75 -44.72
C ILE A 537 -16.50 19.57 -43.22
N HIS A 538 -15.36 19.54 -42.53
CA HIS A 538 -15.27 19.46 -41.08
C HIS A 538 -15.94 20.64 -40.37
N VAL A 539 -16.62 20.39 -39.24
CA VAL A 539 -17.38 21.35 -38.45
C VAL A 539 -16.86 21.35 -37.01
N ALA A 540 -15.90 22.24 -36.72
CA ALA A 540 -15.26 22.31 -35.41
C ALA A 540 -16.13 22.93 -34.30
N GLU A 541 -17.21 23.63 -34.65
CA GLU A 541 -18.00 24.45 -33.71
C GLU A 541 -18.63 23.61 -32.58
N LEU A 542 -19.16 22.42 -32.89
CA LEU A 542 -19.79 21.52 -31.92
C LEU A 542 -18.79 20.57 -31.24
N GLU A 543 -17.66 20.26 -31.88
CA GLU A 543 -16.66 19.33 -31.36
C GLU A 543 -16.01 19.80 -30.06
N ASN A 544 -15.88 21.12 -29.88
CA ASN A 544 -15.37 21.71 -28.66
C ASN A 544 -16.20 21.32 -27.42
N TYR A 545 -17.49 21.00 -27.59
CA TYR A 545 -18.40 20.61 -26.52
C TYR A 545 -18.54 19.09 -26.37
N LEU A 546 -18.41 18.35 -27.48
CA LEU A 546 -18.63 16.90 -27.56
C LEU A 546 -17.35 16.08 -27.34
N GLY A 547 -16.21 16.76 -27.17
CA GLY A 547 -14.88 16.16 -27.08
C GLY A 547 -14.20 16.11 -28.45
N ALA A 548 -12.95 16.57 -28.51
CA ALA A 548 -12.18 16.56 -29.75
C ALA A 548 -11.95 15.13 -30.25
N ASN A 549 -12.18 14.90 -31.55
CA ASN A 549 -12.02 13.60 -32.20
C ASN A 549 -12.87 12.46 -31.63
N SER A 550 -14.00 12.76 -30.97
CA SER A 550 -14.96 11.74 -30.55
C SER A 550 -15.82 11.25 -31.71
N HIS A 551 -16.31 10.01 -31.60
CA HIS A 551 -17.35 9.47 -32.47
C HIS A 551 -18.69 9.64 -31.77
N VAL A 552 -19.58 10.43 -32.36
CA VAL A 552 -20.96 10.59 -31.90
C VAL A 552 -21.83 9.53 -32.58
N SER A 553 -22.39 8.63 -31.78
CA SER A 553 -23.20 7.51 -32.24
C SER A 553 -24.68 7.87 -32.36
N GLU A 554 -25.17 8.81 -31.53
CA GLU A 554 -26.55 9.30 -31.55
C GLU A 554 -26.60 10.80 -31.18
N MET A 555 -27.47 11.56 -31.84
CA MET A 555 -27.70 12.96 -31.52
C MET A 555 -29.14 13.39 -31.85
N SER A 556 -29.76 14.10 -30.93
CA SER A 556 -31.13 14.61 -31.07
C SER A 556 -31.22 16.06 -30.58
N GLN A 557 -32.06 16.86 -31.21
CA GLN A 557 -32.24 18.28 -30.90
C GLN A 557 -33.69 18.59 -30.56
N ASP A 558 -33.91 19.33 -29.47
CA ASP A 558 -35.24 19.81 -29.09
C ASP A 558 -35.64 21.11 -29.85
N LEU A 559 -36.87 21.57 -29.61
CA LEU A 559 -37.39 22.79 -30.26
C LEU A 559 -36.68 24.08 -29.79
N ALA A 560 -36.04 24.08 -28.62
CA ALA A 560 -35.23 25.20 -28.14
C ALA A 560 -33.83 25.21 -28.79
N GLY A 561 -33.46 24.12 -29.46
CA GLY A 561 -32.16 23.94 -30.12
C GLY A 561 -31.10 23.33 -29.22
N ASN A 562 -31.48 22.82 -28.04
CA ASN A 562 -30.59 22.06 -27.18
C ASN A 562 -30.30 20.70 -27.79
N ILE A 563 -29.11 20.16 -27.56
CA ILE A 563 -28.64 18.93 -28.21
C ILE A 563 -28.35 17.87 -27.16
N TYR A 564 -28.95 16.71 -27.30
CA TYR A 564 -28.66 15.51 -26.51
C TYR A 564 -27.84 14.56 -27.37
N PHE A 565 -26.81 13.94 -26.78
CA PHE A 565 -25.86 13.13 -27.55
C PHE A 565 -25.34 11.91 -26.78
N LEU A 566 -24.95 10.89 -27.55
CA LEU A 566 -24.19 9.72 -27.12
C LEU A 566 -22.90 9.64 -27.95
N SER A 567 -21.77 9.40 -27.30
CA SER A 567 -20.47 9.30 -27.97
C SER A 567 -19.54 8.32 -27.27
N ASN A 568 -18.46 7.91 -27.94
CA ASN A 568 -17.40 7.12 -27.32
C ASN A 568 -16.62 7.87 -26.22
N ALA A 569 -16.73 9.19 -26.15
CA ALA A 569 -16.13 10.03 -25.11
C ALA A 569 -17.07 10.26 -23.91
N GLY A 570 -18.35 9.89 -24.02
CA GLY A 570 -19.37 10.11 -23.00
C GLY A 570 -20.71 10.52 -23.61
N MET A 571 -21.67 10.85 -22.76
CA MET A 571 -23.00 11.30 -23.15
C MET A 571 -23.38 12.56 -22.41
N GLY A 572 -24.34 13.32 -22.95
CA GLY A 572 -24.82 14.48 -22.22
C GLY A 572 -25.83 15.32 -22.98
N TYR A 573 -25.98 16.53 -22.45
CA TYR A 573 -26.92 17.54 -22.90
C TYR A 573 -26.16 18.85 -23.10
N LEU A 574 -26.34 19.48 -24.26
CA LEU A 574 -25.80 20.79 -24.60
C LEU A 574 -26.95 21.79 -24.60
N GLU A 575 -26.97 22.66 -23.60
CA GLU A 575 -27.97 23.70 -23.47
C GLU A 575 -27.62 24.91 -24.34
N LYS A 576 -28.55 25.35 -25.18
CA LYS A 576 -28.32 26.47 -26.09
C LYS A 576 -28.41 27.79 -25.34
N THR A 577 -27.32 28.55 -25.35
CA THR A 577 -27.24 29.84 -24.65
C THR A 577 -27.91 30.96 -25.46
N SER A 578 -28.39 32.00 -24.77
CA SER A 578 -29.03 33.16 -25.42
C SER A 578 -28.08 34.00 -26.31
N PHE A 579 -26.76 33.85 -26.14
CA PHE A 579 -25.74 34.60 -26.88
C PHE A 579 -25.18 33.85 -28.10
N GLY A 580 -25.69 32.66 -28.40
CA GLY A 580 -25.16 31.77 -29.43
C GLY A 580 -23.99 30.94 -28.89
N GLY A 581 -24.14 29.62 -28.87
CA GLY A 581 -23.22 28.68 -28.26
C GLY A 581 -23.93 27.71 -27.31
N TYR A 582 -23.18 26.83 -26.68
CA TYR A 582 -23.72 25.77 -25.81
C TYR A 582 -23.07 25.76 -24.43
N GLU A 583 -23.85 25.41 -23.41
CA GLU A 583 -23.36 25.03 -22.09
C GLU A 583 -23.41 23.49 -21.97
N PRO A 584 -22.27 22.81 -21.75
CA PRO A 584 -22.22 21.36 -21.70
C PRO A 584 -22.56 20.80 -20.31
N HIS A 585 -23.54 19.89 -20.28
CA HIS A 585 -23.97 19.15 -19.11
C HIS A 585 -23.67 17.65 -19.31
N VAL A 586 -22.44 17.23 -18.96
CA VAL A 586 -21.90 15.89 -19.27
C VAL A 586 -21.55 15.09 -18.01
N LEU A 587 -21.04 15.76 -16.97
CA LEU A 587 -20.51 15.08 -15.79
C LEU A 587 -21.58 14.30 -15.01
N GLU A 588 -22.79 14.85 -14.93
CA GLU A 588 -23.94 14.18 -14.29
C GLU A 588 -24.34 12.87 -14.97
N PHE A 589 -24.04 12.71 -16.26
CA PHE A 589 -24.39 11.51 -17.01
C PHE A 589 -23.45 10.34 -16.75
N SER A 590 -22.25 10.58 -16.20
CA SER A 590 -21.26 9.53 -15.91
C SER A 590 -21.85 8.37 -15.10
N ARG A 591 -22.71 8.68 -14.12
CA ARG A 591 -23.35 7.72 -13.21
C ARG A 591 -24.39 6.81 -13.86
N ILE A 592 -24.91 7.18 -15.03
CA ILE A 592 -25.92 6.39 -15.75
C ILE A 592 -25.37 5.65 -16.97
N VAL A 593 -24.09 5.86 -17.33
CA VAL A 593 -23.43 5.17 -18.45
C VAL A 593 -23.54 3.64 -18.32
N LYS A 594 -23.49 3.11 -17.08
CA LYS A 594 -23.63 1.66 -16.82
C LYS A 594 -24.95 1.06 -17.33
N TYR A 595 -26.01 1.86 -17.40
CA TYR A 595 -27.34 1.45 -17.87
C TYR A 595 -27.54 1.60 -19.37
N LEU A 596 -26.71 2.41 -20.06
CA LEU A 596 -26.86 2.72 -21.47
C LEU A 596 -26.79 1.45 -22.34
N SER A 597 -27.67 1.35 -23.33
CA SER A 597 -27.60 0.28 -24.33
C SER A 597 -26.37 0.46 -25.24
N ASP A 598 -25.73 -0.63 -25.64
CA ASP A 598 -24.70 -0.68 -26.69
C ASP A 598 -25.25 -1.13 -28.05
N ASP A 599 -26.55 -1.46 -28.13
CA ASP A 599 -27.28 -1.74 -29.36
C ASP A 599 -28.42 -0.75 -29.58
N LEU A 600 -28.62 -0.35 -30.83
CA LEU A 600 -29.63 0.61 -31.28
C LEU A 600 -29.79 1.83 -30.35
N GLU A 601 -28.66 2.47 -30.02
CA GLU A 601 -28.62 3.70 -29.24
C GLU A 601 -29.64 4.74 -29.74
N ASN A 602 -30.36 5.35 -28.81
CA ASN A 602 -31.41 6.31 -29.12
C ASN A 602 -31.60 7.35 -28.01
N VAL A 603 -31.91 8.58 -28.43
CA VAL A 603 -32.43 9.63 -27.56
C VAL A 603 -33.79 10.10 -28.06
N SER A 604 -34.82 9.88 -27.24
CA SER A 604 -36.20 10.28 -27.52
C SER A 604 -36.60 11.46 -26.63
N ILE A 605 -36.84 12.62 -27.24
CA ILE A 605 -37.25 13.85 -26.56
C ILE A 605 -38.77 13.94 -26.61
N ILE A 606 -39.43 13.83 -25.46
CA ILE A 606 -40.90 13.92 -25.38
C ILE A 606 -41.32 15.36 -25.13
N ASP A 607 -40.67 16.02 -24.17
CA ASP A 607 -40.82 17.44 -23.87
C ASP A 607 -39.56 17.96 -23.12
N HIS A 608 -39.64 19.18 -22.60
CA HIS A 608 -38.55 19.85 -21.85
C HIS A 608 -38.23 19.25 -20.46
N GLU A 609 -39.07 18.36 -19.93
CA GLU A 609 -38.87 17.66 -18.65
C GLU A 609 -38.70 16.13 -18.82
N ASN A 610 -38.94 15.62 -20.02
CA ASN A 610 -39.02 14.19 -20.30
C ASN A 610 -38.18 13.81 -21.52
N VAL A 611 -36.95 13.39 -21.25
CA VAL A 611 -36.03 12.85 -22.25
C VAL A 611 -35.69 11.41 -21.89
N PHE A 612 -35.73 10.52 -22.88
CA PHE A 612 -35.51 9.09 -22.69
C PHE A 612 -34.28 8.65 -23.47
N PHE A 613 -33.35 8.00 -22.79
CA PHE A 613 -32.19 7.35 -23.39
C PHE A 613 -32.44 5.84 -23.39
N GLY A 614 -32.14 5.17 -24.50
CA GLY A 614 -32.21 3.71 -24.59
C GLY A 614 -31.27 3.03 -23.59
N ALA A 615 -31.80 2.13 -22.77
CA ALA A 615 -31.05 1.40 -21.75
C ALA A 615 -31.02 -0.10 -22.07
N LYS A 616 -30.02 -0.80 -21.53
CA LYS A 616 -29.91 -2.27 -21.63
C LYS A 616 -31.19 -2.98 -21.19
N GLU A 617 -31.81 -2.45 -20.14
CA GLU A 617 -33.11 -2.84 -19.63
C GLU A 617 -34.02 -1.60 -19.62
N GLY A 618 -34.89 -1.50 -20.62
CA GLY A 618 -35.85 -0.42 -20.80
C GLY A 618 -35.21 0.93 -21.14
N PHE A 619 -35.51 1.98 -20.37
CA PHE A 619 -35.04 3.35 -20.63
C PHE A 619 -34.50 4.04 -19.37
N ILE A 620 -33.55 4.95 -19.59
CA ILE A 620 -33.19 5.98 -18.62
C ILE A 620 -34.04 7.22 -18.92
N HIS A 621 -34.80 7.68 -17.94
CA HIS A 621 -35.51 8.96 -17.98
C HIS A 621 -34.60 10.07 -17.42
N TYR A 622 -34.54 11.20 -18.11
CA TYR A 622 -33.83 12.41 -17.70
C TYR A 622 -34.79 13.60 -17.67
N ASN A 623 -34.79 14.34 -16.57
CA ASN A 623 -35.46 15.62 -16.41
C ASN A 623 -34.45 16.78 -16.30
N PRO A 624 -34.24 17.56 -17.37
CA PRO A 624 -33.35 18.72 -17.35
C PRO A 624 -33.76 19.83 -16.37
N SER A 625 -35.03 19.89 -15.96
CA SER A 625 -35.58 20.97 -15.11
C SER A 625 -35.36 20.73 -13.61
N VAL A 626 -34.88 19.55 -13.20
CA VAL A 626 -34.60 19.27 -11.78
C VAL A 626 -33.32 19.99 -11.37
N ASN A 627 -33.45 20.95 -10.45
CA ASN A 627 -32.35 21.76 -9.93
C ASN A 627 -31.22 20.90 -9.35
N LYS A 628 -29.99 21.25 -9.73
CA LYS A 628 -28.76 20.61 -9.28
C LYS A 628 -28.41 21.09 -7.87
N VAL A 629 -28.93 20.43 -6.83
CA VAL A 629 -28.40 20.63 -5.46
C VAL A 629 -27.05 19.91 -5.38
N ARG A 630 -26.02 20.43 -6.07
CA ARG A 630 -24.81 19.62 -6.35
C ARG A 630 -23.47 20.34 -6.18
N ASP A 631 -23.47 21.64 -5.93
CA ASP A 631 -22.25 22.41 -5.59
C ASP A 631 -22.01 22.46 -4.08
N GLN A 632 -22.21 21.34 -3.37
CA GLN A 632 -21.98 21.30 -1.91
C GLN A 632 -20.55 20.84 -1.63
N PRO A 633 -19.73 21.64 -0.91
CA PRO A 633 -18.41 21.19 -0.50
C PRO A 633 -18.57 19.97 0.41
N PHE A 634 -17.82 18.92 0.10
CA PHE A 634 -17.80 17.70 0.90
C PHE A 634 -16.41 17.47 1.49
N GLN A 635 -16.34 16.68 2.55
CA GLN A 635 -15.10 16.44 3.29
C GLN A 635 -14.66 14.99 3.14
N THR A 636 -13.34 14.79 3.08
CA THR A 636 -12.76 13.46 3.28
C THR A 636 -12.42 13.27 4.75
N TYR A 637 -12.52 12.04 5.23
CA TYR A 637 -12.19 11.66 6.60
C TYR A 637 -11.23 10.49 6.59
N ILE A 638 -10.21 10.56 7.45
CA ILE A 638 -9.40 9.40 7.80
C ILE A 638 -10.19 8.61 8.83
N ARG A 639 -10.52 7.36 8.49
CA ARG A 639 -11.47 6.52 9.23
C ARG A 639 -10.76 5.54 10.14
N SER A 640 -9.55 5.12 9.81
CA SER A 640 -8.69 4.40 10.76
C SER A 640 -7.23 4.46 10.36
N VAL A 641 -6.36 4.46 11.36
CA VAL A 641 -4.92 4.26 11.21
C VAL A 641 -4.51 3.06 12.05
N THR A 642 -4.07 1.99 11.40
CA THR A 642 -3.71 0.73 12.06
C THR A 642 -2.28 0.34 11.71
N ALA A 643 -1.47 0.07 12.73
CA ALA A 643 -0.12 -0.43 12.58
C ALA A 643 -0.10 -1.94 12.78
N LYS A 644 0.45 -2.65 11.80
CA LYS A 644 0.62 -4.10 11.85
C LYS A 644 1.92 -4.44 12.57
N THR A 645 1.81 -4.87 13.82
CA THR A 645 2.94 -5.39 14.62
C THR A 645 2.73 -6.87 14.96
N ASP A 646 3.28 -7.40 16.06
CA ASP A 646 2.92 -8.74 16.57
C ASP A 646 1.46 -8.82 17.05
N ARG A 647 0.86 -7.66 17.36
CA ARG A 647 -0.58 -7.45 17.54
C ARG A 647 -0.98 -6.25 16.70
N ASP A 648 -2.08 -6.33 15.95
CA ASP A 648 -2.58 -5.16 15.21
C ASP A 648 -2.95 -4.06 16.21
N GLU A 649 -2.30 -2.91 16.10
CA GLU A 649 -2.47 -1.76 17.00
C GLU A 649 -3.22 -0.64 16.27
N THR A 650 -4.32 -0.17 16.85
CA THR A 650 -5.08 0.95 16.29
C THR A 650 -4.57 2.25 16.90
N LEU A 651 -3.98 3.10 16.07
CA LEU A 651 -3.49 4.42 16.47
C LEU A 651 -4.61 5.46 16.44
N TYR A 652 -5.56 5.30 15.52
CA TYR A 652 -6.73 6.15 15.39
C TYR A 652 -7.93 5.37 14.83
N GLY A 653 -9.07 5.48 15.50
CA GLY A 653 -10.32 4.77 15.19
C GLY A 653 -11.32 5.55 14.33
N GLY A 654 -11.00 6.79 13.94
CA GLY A 654 -11.84 7.60 13.04
C GLY A 654 -12.86 8.50 13.71
N SER A 655 -12.89 8.57 15.04
CA SER A 655 -13.78 9.44 15.81
C SER A 655 -12.99 10.23 16.86
N GLY A 656 -13.39 11.50 17.10
CA GLY A 656 -12.66 12.44 17.97
C GLY A 656 -11.76 13.42 17.20
N GLN A 657 -11.29 14.47 17.88
CA GLN A 657 -10.43 15.51 17.29
C GLN A 657 -9.04 14.95 16.94
N LEU A 658 -8.53 15.37 15.78
CA LEU A 658 -7.17 15.13 15.28
C LEU A 658 -6.19 16.26 15.64
N ASP A 659 -6.64 17.27 16.40
CA ASP A 659 -5.81 18.37 16.89
C ASP A 659 -4.93 17.86 18.04
N ILE A 660 -3.91 17.10 17.67
CA ILE A 660 -2.93 16.54 18.60
C ILE A 660 -1.82 17.59 18.75
N GLU A 661 -1.61 18.09 19.97
CA GLU A 661 -0.45 18.94 20.27
C GLU A 661 0.85 18.20 19.92
N GLU A 662 1.91 18.91 19.53
CA GLU A 662 3.17 18.32 19.06
C GLU A 662 3.81 17.36 20.10
N SER A 663 3.47 17.51 21.38
CA SER A 663 3.87 16.63 22.50
C SER A 663 3.10 15.31 22.61
N GLU A 664 1.98 15.15 21.89
CA GLU A 664 1.09 13.98 21.95
C GLU A 664 1.03 13.18 20.63
N LEU A 665 1.88 13.51 19.65
CA LEU A 665 1.90 12.84 18.34
C LEU A 665 1.95 11.31 18.49
N PRO A 666 1.04 10.56 17.83
CA PRO A 666 1.07 9.10 17.85
C PRO A 666 2.43 8.61 17.35
N SER A 667 3.14 7.92 18.22
CA SER A 667 4.50 7.47 17.95
C SER A 667 4.55 5.98 17.72
N LEU A 668 5.20 5.57 16.63
CA LEU A 668 5.37 4.17 16.28
C LEU A 668 6.76 3.65 16.69
N PRO A 669 6.84 2.45 17.30
CA PRO A 669 8.13 1.78 17.50
C PRO A 669 8.72 1.38 16.15
N ALA A 670 10.03 1.26 16.05
CA ALA A 670 10.71 0.92 14.78
C ALA A 670 10.42 -0.50 14.23
N TYR A 671 9.57 -1.29 14.90
CA TYR A 671 9.25 -2.69 14.56
C TYR A 671 7.78 -2.85 14.17
N PHE A 672 7.26 -1.99 13.29
CA PHE A 672 6.00 -2.26 12.60
C PHE A 672 6.29 -2.77 11.19
N SER A 673 5.45 -3.70 10.72
CA SER A 673 5.57 -4.25 9.36
C SER A 673 4.91 -3.35 8.32
N SER A 674 3.74 -2.79 8.66
CA SER A 674 3.02 -1.87 7.80
C SER A 674 2.11 -0.93 8.58
N LEU A 675 1.79 0.20 7.95
CA LEU A 675 0.84 1.19 8.44
C LEU A 675 -0.28 1.33 7.40
N ARG A 676 -1.51 1.07 7.82
CA ARG A 676 -2.70 1.10 6.96
C ARG A 676 -3.59 2.26 7.33
N PHE A 677 -3.93 3.05 6.33
CA PHE A 677 -4.89 4.15 6.40
C PHE A 677 -6.16 3.72 5.68
N LYS A 678 -7.31 3.82 6.36
CA LYS A 678 -8.63 3.74 5.71
C LYS A 678 -9.23 5.13 5.70
N TYR A 679 -9.89 5.49 4.61
CA TYR A 679 -10.48 6.81 4.44
C TYR A 679 -11.80 6.71 3.67
N ALA A 680 -12.66 7.70 3.87
CA ALA A 680 -13.97 7.76 3.24
C ALA A 680 -14.38 9.23 3.02
N ALA A 681 -15.33 9.45 2.13
CA ALA A 681 -16.00 10.74 2.00
C ALA A 681 -17.51 10.47 1.86
N PRO A 682 -18.36 11.04 2.73
CA PRO A 682 -19.80 10.82 2.69
C PRO A 682 -20.42 11.67 1.59
N PHE A 683 -20.25 11.19 0.35
CA PHE A 683 -20.87 11.74 -0.84
C PHE A 683 -21.68 10.64 -1.51
N TYR A 684 -23.01 10.73 -1.37
CA TYR A 684 -23.91 9.63 -1.72
C TYR A 684 -24.33 9.64 -3.20
N ASP A 685 -24.37 10.82 -3.83
CA ASP A 685 -24.69 11.00 -5.24
C ASP A 685 -23.58 10.40 -6.13
N GLY A 686 -23.69 9.11 -6.45
CA GLY A 686 -22.73 8.41 -7.30
C GLY A 686 -21.49 7.98 -6.53
N GLN A 687 -21.71 7.58 -5.27
CA GLN A 687 -20.69 7.05 -4.36
C GLN A 687 -19.78 5.97 -4.97
N ASP A 688 -20.27 5.18 -5.94
CA ASP A 688 -19.50 4.12 -6.61
C ASP A 688 -18.37 4.67 -7.49
N ASP A 689 -18.50 5.93 -7.94
CA ASP A 689 -17.56 6.59 -8.85
C ASP A 689 -16.61 7.56 -8.12
N LEU A 690 -16.67 7.59 -6.78
CA LEU A 690 -15.83 8.44 -5.95
C LEU A 690 -14.35 8.03 -6.06
N GLN A 691 -13.48 9.01 -6.33
CA GLN A 691 -12.04 8.79 -6.46
C GLN A 691 -11.27 9.47 -5.34
N PHE A 692 -10.13 8.90 -4.97
CA PHE A 692 -9.24 9.41 -3.94
C PHE A 692 -7.82 9.62 -4.49
N GLN A 693 -7.14 10.61 -3.92
CA GLN A 693 -5.72 10.85 -4.06
C GLN A 693 -5.10 10.96 -2.68
N PHE A 694 -3.91 10.40 -2.52
CA PHE A 694 -3.16 10.47 -1.27
C PHE A 694 -1.72 10.91 -1.51
N LEU A 695 -1.11 11.41 -0.45
CA LEU A 695 0.29 11.84 -0.41
C LEU A 695 0.84 11.55 0.99
N LEU A 696 1.98 10.86 1.06
CA LEU A 696 2.76 10.78 2.30
C LEU A 696 3.95 11.74 2.24
N GLU A 697 3.83 12.87 2.92
CA GLU A 697 4.92 13.86 2.99
C GLU A 697 6.18 13.25 3.62
N ASN A 698 7.35 13.63 3.13
CA ASN A 698 8.66 13.04 3.48
C ASN A 698 8.87 11.57 3.04
N PHE A 699 7.99 11.04 2.18
CA PHE A 699 8.16 9.75 1.52
C PHE A 699 7.94 9.85 0.00
N GLU A 700 6.92 10.58 -0.42
CA GLU A 700 6.55 10.84 -1.83
C GLU A 700 6.77 12.32 -2.20
N ALA A 701 7.00 12.61 -3.48
CA ALA A 701 7.22 13.97 -3.99
C ALA A 701 5.92 14.67 -4.42
N ASP A 702 5.01 13.93 -5.05
CA ASP A 702 3.74 14.41 -5.61
C ASP A 702 2.59 13.50 -5.17
N TRP A 703 1.35 13.99 -5.31
CA TRP A 703 0.15 13.20 -5.07
C TRP A 703 0.11 11.95 -5.96
N SER A 704 -0.53 10.89 -5.46
CA SER A 704 -0.80 9.68 -6.23
C SER A 704 -1.66 9.94 -7.47
N GLU A 705 -1.79 8.96 -8.37
CA GLU A 705 -2.88 8.96 -9.33
C GLU A 705 -4.25 8.85 -8.63
N TRP A 706 -5.31 9.32 -9.30
CA TRP A 706 -6.69 9.12 -8.82
C TRP A 706 -7.05 7.64 -8.83
N THR A 707 -7.60 7.15 -7.72
CA THR A 707 -7.98 5.73 -7.57
C THR A 707 -9.28 5.60 -6.80
N MET A 708 -10.05 4.54 -7.06
CA MET A 708 -11.23 4.18 -6.25
C MET A 708 -10.86 3.42 -4.96
N ALA A 709 -9.57 3.18 -4.70
CA ALA A 709 -9.12 2.49 -3.49
C ALA A 709 -9.39 3.34 -2.24
N THR A 710 -10.04 2.74 -1.25
CA THR A 710 -10.48 3.38 0.01
C THR A 710 -9.54 3.12 1.19
N GLU A 711 -8.43 2.42 0.91
CA GLU A 711 -7.35 2.20 1.86
C GLU A 711 -5.98 2.29 1.18
N LYS A 712 -4.98 2.71 1.95
CA LYS A 712 -3.58 2.76 1.54
C LYS A 712 -2.69 2.19 2.63
N GLU A 713 -1.77 1.32 2.23
CA GLU A 713 -0.79 0.69 3.12
C GLU A 713 0.64 1.15 2.75
N TYR A 714 1.43 1.51 3.76
CA TYR A 714 2.85 1.84 3.66
C TYR A 714 3.68 0.83 4.46
N THR A 715 4.86 0.50 3.96
CA THR A 715 5.82 -0.43 4.60
C THR A 715 7.21 0.20 4.63
N ASN A 716 8.07 -0.28 5.53
CA ASN A 716 9.49 0.10 5.59
C ASN A 716 9.75 1.62 5.69
N LEU A 717 8.90 2.37 6.38
CA LEU A 717 9.13 3.79 6.62
C LEU A 717 10.38 3.99 7.49
N SER A 718 11.27 4.89 7.07
CA SER A 718 12.43 5.27 7.87
C SER A 718 12.03 6.07 9.11
N GLN A 719 12.97 6.28 10.03
CA GLN A 719 12.77 7.20 11.15
C GLN A 719 12.49 8.62 10.64
N GLY A 720 11.51 9.30 11.23
CA GLY A 720 11.14 10.65 10.80
C GLY A 720 9.69 11.00 11.13
N ASP A 721 9.34 12.22 10.76
CA ASP A 721 7.99 12.77 10.89
C ASP A 721 7.30 12.69 9.53
N TYR A 722 6.07 12.19 9.53
CA TYR A 722 5.29 11.96 8.33
C TYR A 722 3.90 12.57 8.49
N THR A 723 3.39 13.12 7.40
CA THR A 723 1.99 13.57 7.30
C THR A 723 1.35 12.83 6.16
N PHE A 724 0.39 11.97 6.47
CA PHE A 724 -0.47 11.37 5.46
C PHE A 724 -1.57 12.36 5.12
N LYS A 725 -1.74 12.68 3.84
CA LYS A 725 -2.80 13.54 3.31
C LYS A 725 -3.66 12.74 2.34
N VAL A 726 -4.98 12.95 2.39
CA VAL A 726 -5.92 12.34 1.46
C VAL A 726 -7.03 13.33 1.09
N ARG A 727 -7.43 13.31 -0.18
CA ARG A 727 -8.58 14.05 -0.70
C ARG A 727 -9.38 13.17 -1.64
N ALA A 728 -10.64 13.52 -1.85
CA ALA A 728 -11.56 12.86 -2.74
C ALA A 728 -11.97 13.77 -3.88
N LYS A 729 -12.43 13.16 -4.97
CA LYS A 729 -13.02 13.80 -6.13
C LYS A 729 -14.32 13.10 -6.46
N ASN A 730 -15.43 13.84 -6.44
CA ASN A 730 -16.75 13.30 -6.73
C ASN A 730 -16.98 13.12 -8.24
N VAL A 731 -18.15 12.61 -8.63
CA VAL A 731 -18.50 12.33 -10.04
C VAL A 731 -18.59 13.61 -10.88
N PHE A 732 -18.78 14.75 -10.22
CA PHE A 732 -18.84 16.08 -10.82
C PHE A 732 -17.45 16.74 -10.94
N GLY A 733 -16.39 16.03 -10.56
CA GLY A 733 -15.01 16.54 -10.64
C GLY A 733 -14.64 17.51 -9.52
N GLU A 734 -15.52 17.74 -8.54
CA GLU A 734 -15.24 18.61 -7.40
C GLU A 734 -14.34 17.90 -6.40
N LEU A 735 -13.42 18.66 -5.81
CA LEU A 735 -12.47 18.17 -4.83
C LEU A 735 -12.97 18.41 -3.42
N SER A 736 -12.80 17.42 -2.54
CA SER A 736 -13.03 17.60 -1.11
C SER A 736 -11.89 18.37 -0.44
N GLU A 737 -12.17 18.83 0.78
CA GLU A 737 -11.14 19.27 1.72
C GLU A 737 -10.16 18.13 2.06
N ILE A 738 -8.89 18.49 2.24
CA ILE A 738 -7.81 17.53 2.54
C ILE A 738 -7.90 17.10 4.00
N ALA A 739 -8.01 15.79 4.23
CA ALA A 739 -7.79 15.20 5.54
C ALA A 739 -6.31 14.87 5.74
N SER A 740 -5.79 15.14 6.93
CA SER A 740 -4.40 14.86 7.28
C SER A 740 -4.23 14.13 8.61
N PHE A 741 -3.22 13.27 8.68
CA PHE A 741 -2.80 12.59 9.90
C PHE A 741 -1.28 12.62 10.04
N THR A 742 -0.79 13.24 11.13
CA THR A 742 0.64 13.39 11.40
C THR A 742 1.10 12.36 12.43
N PHE A 743 2.22 11.69 12.17
CA PHE A 743 2.79 10.68 13.05
C PHE A 743 4.32 10.65 12.99
N ARG A 744 4.95 10.06 14.01
CA ARG A 744 6.40 9.95 14.14
C ARG A 744 6.86 8.50 14.22
N VAL A 745 7.86 8.14 13.43
CA VAL A 745 8.53 6.83 13.48
C VAL A 745 9.85 6.95 14.25
N TYR A 746 9.94 6.31 15.42
CA TYR A 746 11.17 6.34 16.23
C TYR A 746 12.26 5.41 15.69
N PRO A 747 13.55 5.73 15.93
CA PRO A 747 14.65 4.82 15.60
C PRO A 747 14.58 3.54 16.45
N PRO A 748 15.09 2.40 15.94
CA PRO A 748 15.27 1.19 16.74
C PRO A 748 16.14 1.47 17.98
N TRP A 749 15.95 0.72 19.07
CA TRP A 749 16.68 0.93 20.32
C TRP A 749 18.22 0.92 20.14
N TYR A 750 18.74 0.12 19.21
CA TYR A 750 20.17 0.02 18.89
C TYR A 750 20.73 1.23 18.12
N ARG A 751 19.86 2.14 17.64
CA ARG A 751 20.22 3.46 17.08
C ARG A 751 19.87 4.61 18.01
N SER A 752 19.48 4.33 19.25
CA SER A 752 19.23 5.37 20.26
C SER A 752 20.54 6.07 20.67
N LYS A 753 20.44 7.31 21.17
CA LYS A 753 21.59 8.05 21.70
C LYS A 753 22.31 7.28 22.82
N ILE A 754 21.54 6.57 23.65
CA ILE A 754 22.07 5.73 24.75
C ILE A 754 22.82 4.52 24.19
N ALA A 755 22.32 3.90 23.11
CA ALA A 755 23.04 2.81 22.44
C ALA A 755 24.37 3.29 21.84
N TYR A 756 24.42 4.46 21.21
CA TYR A 756 25.69 5.02 20.75
C TYR A 756 26.67 5.32 21.90
N ILE A 757 26.17 5.80 23.04
CA ILE A 757 26.98 5.98 24.25
C ILE A 757 27.50 4.63 24.76
N SER A 758 26.65 3.59 24.80
CA SER A 758 27.07 2.26 25.25
C SER A 758 28.08 1.63 24.29
N TYR A 759 27.93 1.82 22.97
CA TYR A 759 28.92 1.41 21.97
C TYR A 759 30.25 2.12 22.19
N ALA A 760 30.23 3.42 22.48
CA ALA A 760 31.44 4.17 22.80
C ALA A 760 32.10 3.64 24.08
N ILE A 761 31.33 3.35 25.14
CA ILE A 761 31.84 2.78 26.39
C ILE A 761 32.42 1.40 26.17
N ILE A 762 31.73 0.53 25.43
CA ILE A 762 32.22 -0.81 25.09
C ILE A 762 33.53 -0.70 24.29
N LEU A 763 33.61 0.22 23.33
CA LEU A 763 34.82 0.45 22.54
C LEU A 763 35.97 0.96 23.40
N VAL A 764 35.72 1.90 24.32
CA VAL A 764 36.71 2.39 25.30
C VAL A 764 37.13 1.27 26.27
N THR A 765 36.20 0.39 26.66
CA THR A 765 36.48 -0.74 27.55
C THR A 765 37.30 -1.80 26.83
N ILE A 766 36.96 -2.14 25.59
CA ILE A 766 37.74 -3.05 24.75
C ILE A 766 39.13 -2.46 24.50
N PHE A 767 39.23 -1.16 24.24
CA PHE A 767 40.50 -0.46 24.10
C PHE A 767 41.30 -0.45 25.41
N GLY A 768 40.66 -0.23 26.56
CA GLY A 768 41.29 -0.29 27.87
C GLY A 768 41.78 -1.70 28.21
N VAL A 769 40.96 -2.73 27.95
CA VAL A 769 41.31 -4.14 28.15
C VAL A 769 42.40 -4.57 27.18
N SER A 770 42.37 -4.13 25.92
CA SER A 770 43.43 -4.43 24.96
C SER A 770 44.75 -3.76 25.37
N MET A 771 44.71 -2.52 25.86
CA MET A 771 45.87 -1.84 26.46
C MET A 771 46.36 -2.57 27.70
N LEU A 772 45.48 -3.06 28.57
CA LEU A 772 45.87 -3.87 29.73
C LEU A 772 46.47 -5.23 29.33
N ILE A 773 45.94 -5.89 28.30
CA ILE A 773 46.50 -7.13 27.76
C ILE A 773 47.85 -6.86 27.11
N LEU A 774 47.99 -5.75 26.38
CA LEU A 774 49.26 -5.29 25.82
C LEU A 774 50.26 -4.97 26.94
N ASP A 775 49.85 -4.33 28.03
CA ASP A 775 50.70 -4.05 29.18
C ASP A 775 51.10 -5.32 29.93
N ILE A 776 50.18 -6.26 30.13
CA ILE A 776 50.48 -7.57 30.75
C ILE A 776 51.42 -8.37 29.84
N LYS A 777 51.20 -8.32 28.52
CA LYS A 777 52.09 -8.95 27.54
C LYS A 777 53.44 -8.28 27.51
N HIS A 778 53.51 -6.95 27.50
CA HIS A 778 54.76 -6.19 27.60
C HIS A 778 55.47 -6.47 28.91
N LYS A 779 54.74 -6.64 30.02
CA LYS A 779 55.32 -7.01 31.31
C LYS A 779 55.84 -8.44 31.31
N LYS A 780 55.13 -9.39 30.73
CA LYS A 780 55.59 -10.78 30.51
C LYS A 780 56.77 -10.84 29.55
N ASP A 781 56.76 -10.07 28.47
CA ASP A 781 57.85 -10.00 27.49
C ASP A 781 59.07 -9.32 28.11
N LYS A 782 58.87 -8.32 28.98
CA LYS A 782 59.93 -7.69 29.78
C LYS A 782 60.47 -8.63 30.86
N GLU A 783 59.61 -9.41 31.52
CA GLU A 783 60.02 -10.46 32.46
C GLU A 783 60.74 -11.60 31.74
N ALA A 784 60.30 -12.01 30.56
CA ALA A 784 60.97 -12.99 29.71
C ALA A 784 62.30 -12.45 29.18
N LEU A 785 62.38 -11.17 28.83
CA LEU A 785 63.63 -10.50 28.46
C LEU A 785 64.56 -10.41 29.67
N THR A 786 64.05 -10.09 30.86
CA THR A 786 64.82 -10.04 32.10
C THR A 786 65.29 -11.43 32.52
N GLN A 787 64.46 -12.47 32.32
CA GLN A 787 64.84 -13.87 32.54
C GLN A 787 65.83 -14.35 31.49
N ASN A 788 65.69 -13.96 30.23
CA ASN A 788 66.67 -14.25 29.18
C ASN A 788 67.99 -13.53 29.46
N GLN A 789 67.97 -12.27 29.93
CA GLN A 789 69.14 -11.56 30.42
C GLN A 789 69.75 -12.24 31.64
N LYS A 790 68.93 -12.71 32.60
CA LYS A 790 69.40 -13.51 33.74
C LYS A 790 69.96 -14.86 33.31
N ARG A 791 69.42 -15.48 32.26
CA ARG A 791 69.86 -16.75 31.68
C ARG A 791 71.12 -16.57 30.84
N GLU A 792 71.29 -15.45 30.17
CA GLU A 792 72.55 -15.01 29.57
C GLU A 792 73.58 -14.66 30.65
N LEU A 793 73.17 -14.00 31.75
CA LEU A 793 74.04 -13.73 32.90
C LEU A 793 74.45 -15.02 33.59
N LEU A 794 73.55 -15.98 33.77
CA LEU A 794 73.85 -17.32 34.28
C LEU A 794 74.68 -18.13 33.29
N LYS A 795 74.48 -17.97 31.97
CA LYS A 795 75.39 -18.55 30.96
C LYS A 795 76.76 -17.90 31.02
N LYS A 796 76.85 -16.58 31.19
CA LYS A 796 78.12 -15.87 31.37
C LYS A 796 78.78 -16.18 32.70
N ASP A 797 78.02 -16.38 33.78
CA ASP A 797 78.53 -16.83 35.09
C ASP A 797 78.98 -18.28 35.01
N ASN A 798 78.24 -19.16 34.33
CA ASN A 798 78.67 -20.55 34.10
C ASN A 798 79.84 -20.63 33.11
N GLU A 799 79.91 -19.76 32.10
CA GLU A 799 81.09 -19.58 31.25
C GLU A 799 82.25 -18.99 32.05
N LEU A 800 82.03 -18.06 32.97
CA LEU A 800 83.06 -17.52 33.87
C LEU A 800 83.54 -18.58 34.86
N VAL A 801 82.65 -19.46 35.34
CA VAL A 801 83.00 -20.60 36.19
C VAL A 801 83.75 -21.64 35.37
N GLU A 802 83.32 -21.97 34.14
CA GLU A 802 84.08 -22.85 33.23
C GLU A 802 85.40 -22.23 32.80
N VAL A 803 85.47 -20.92 32.55
CA VAL A 803 86.70 -20.18 32.23
C VAL A 803 87.59 -20.08 33.46
N SER A 804 87.05 -19.94 34.68
CA SER A 804 87.83 -19.96 35.93
C SER A 804 88.39 -21.36 36.20
N LYS A 805 87.61 -22.41 35.91
CA LYS A 805 88.02 -23.80 36.03
C LYS A 805 89.02 -24.19 34.94
N LYS A 806 88.82 -23.74 33.70
CA LYS A 806 89.80 -23.86 32.59
C LYS A 806 91.04 -23.00 32.85
N SER A 807 90.92 -21.86 33.54
CA SER A 807 92.02 -20.99 33.97
C SER A 807 92.81 -21.63 35.10
N GLU A 808 92.18 -22.25 36.10
CA GLU A 808 92.85 -23.00 37.16
C GLU A 808 93.54 -24.26 36.60
N GLU A 809 92.89 -24.95 35.64
CA GLU A 809 93.49 -26.06 34.88
C GLU A 809 94.63 -25.56 33.95
N GLN A 810 94.52 -24.37 33.36
CA GLN A 810 95.59 -23.74 32.56
C GLN A 810 96.72 -23.20 33.43
N ILE A 811 96.47 -22.70 34.63
CA ILE A 811 97.49 -22.24 35.59
C ILE A 811 98.25 -23.46 36.15
N SER A 812 97.55 -24.57 36.39
CA SER A 812 98.16 -25.85 36.76
C SER A 812 98.96 -26.50 35.61
N ARG A 813 98.47 -26.39 34.35
CA ARG A 813 99.21 -26.81 33.14
C ARG A 813 100.42 -25.92 32.84
N LEU A 814 100.29 -24.60 32.88
CA LEU A 814 101.38 -23.64 32.63
C LEU A 814 102.48 -23.71 33.70
N LYS A 815 102.15 -24.07 34.94
CA LYS A 815 103.13 -24.29 36.01
C LYS A 815 103.91 -25.60 35.82
N ASN A 816 103.27 -26.64 35.28
CA ASN A 816 103.94 -27.90 34.91
C ASN A 816 104.74 -27.79 33.59
N ASP A 817 104.25 -27.05 32.59
CA ASP A 817 104.92 -26.86 31.30
C ASP A 817 106.15 -25.93 31.43
N LYS A 818 106.12 -24.95 32.34
CA LYS A 818 107.29 -24.11 32.66
C LYS A 818 108.41 -24.90 33.37
N LEU A 819 108.06 -25.85 34.24
CA LEU A 819 109.01 -26.75 34.90
C LEU A 819 109.60 -27.80 33.94
N ARG A 820 108.82 -28.28 32.96
CA ARG A 820 109.30 -29.21 31.92
C ARG A 820 110.23 -28.54 30.91
N ALA A 821 109.97 -27.29 30.52
CA ALA A 821 110.81 -26.54 29.59
C ALA A 821 112.23 -26.25 30.14
N GLU A 822 112.35 -26.06 31.46
CA GLU A 822 113.63 -25.76 32.12
C GLU A 822 114.52 -27.01 32.27
N ILE A 823 113.90 -28.19 32.46
CA ILE A 823 114.59 -29.48 32.49
C ILE A 823 115.04 -29.92 31.07
N ASP A 824 114.20 -29.70 30.06
CA ASP A 824 114.52 -30.05 28.66
C ASP A 824 115.62 -29.18 28.04
N HIS A 825 115.77 -27.93 28.48
CA HIS A 825 116.85 -27.06 28.02
C HIS A 825 118.23 -27.55 28.52
N LYS A 826 118.32 -27.97 29.79
CA LYS A 826 119.59 -28.44 30.38
C LYS A 826 120.03 -29.81 29.87
N ASN A 827 119.08 -30.70 29.57
CA ASN A 827 119.37 -32.00 28.97
C ASN A 827 119.94 -31.91 27.53
N ARG A 828 119.58 -30.87 26.76
CA ARG A 828 120.12 -30.68 25.40
C ARG A 828 121.58 -30.21 25.38
N GLU A 829 122.03 -29.44 26.37
CA GLU A 829 123.43 -28.99 26.45
C GLU A 829 124.39 -30.16 26.72
N LEU A 830 124.00 -31.10 27.58
CA LEU A 830 124.79 -32.28 27.90
C LEU A 830 124.91 -33.26 26.70
N ALA A 831 123.83 -33.44 25.94
CA ALA A 831 123.80 -34.32 24.77
C ALA A 831 124.70 -33.83 23.63
N THR A 832 124.72 -32.51 23.38
CA THR A 832 125.48 -31.90 22.27
C THR A 832 126.99 -32.04 22.47
N THR A 833 127.44 -31.86 23.71
CA THR A 833 128.87 -31.98 24.10
C THR A 833 129.36 -33.44 24.00
N THR A 834 128.49 -34.39 24.37
CA THR A 834 128.79 -35.83 24.32
C THR A 834 128.92 -36.35 22.88
N MET A 835 128.08 -35.86 21.96
CA MET A 835 128.15 -36.22 20.53
C MET A 835 129.41 -35.71 19.84
N HIS A 836 129.92 -34.54 20.24
CA HIS A 836 131.12 -33.95 19.66
C HIS A 836 132.40 -34.75 20.00
N LEU A 837 132.39 -35.45 21.13
CA LEU A 837 133.48 -36.34 21.59
C LEU A 837 133.48 -37.70 20.86
N ILE A 838 132.29 -38.26 20.59
CA ILE A 838 132.13 -39.54 19.89
C ILE A 838 132.63 -39.43 18.43
N ASN A 839 132.21 -38.38 17.71
CA ASN A 839 132.58 -38.19 16.29
C ASN A 839 134.08 -37.89 16.09
N LYS A 840 134.72 -37.17 17.03
CA LYS A 840 136.15 -36.86 16.97
C LYS A 840 137.01 -38.12 17.10
N ASN A 841 136.66 -39.03 18.01
CA ASN A 841 137.43 -40.26 18.24
C ASN A 841 137.24 -41.30 17.13
N GLU A 842 136.04 -41.40 16.54
CA GLU A 842 135.78 -42.35 15.45
C GLU A 842 136.55 -41.98 14.16
N PHE A 843 136.64 -40.68 13.84
CA PHE A 843 137.39 -40.15 12.69
C PHE A 843 138.91 -40.35 12.83
N MET A 844 139.46 -40.18 14.04
CA MET A 844 140.90 -40.37 14.30
C MET A 844 141.32 -41.84 14.21
N LEU A 845 140.44 -42.78 14.56
CA LEU A 845 140.67 -44.22 14.39
C LEU A 845 140.71 -44.61 12.91
N THR A 846 139.85 -44.02 12.07
CA THR A 846 139.86 -44.29 10.62
C THR A 846 141.13 -43.78 9.94
N VAL A 847 141.64 -42.61 10.35
CA VAL A 847 142.92 -42.07 9.85
C VAL A 847 144.12 -42.93 10.29
N ARG A 848 144.08 -43.46 11.52
CA ARG A 848 145.12 -44.35 12.05
C ARG A 848 145.22 -45.66 11.27
N ASP A 849 144.09 -46.22 10.87
CA ASP A 849 144.03 -47.51 10.20
C ASP A 849 144.46 -47.42 8.71
N ALA A 850 144.31 -46.26 8.04
CA ALA A 850 144.77 -46.05 6.65
C ALA A 850 146.30 -45.86 6.50
N ILE A 851 146.98 -45.27 7.50
CA ILE A 851 148.44 -45.01 7.43
C ILE A 851 149.27 -46.29 7.66
N LYS A 852 148.69 -47.31 8.31
CA LYS A 852 149.35 -48.60 8.57
C LYS A 852 149.57 -49.45 7.31
N GLU A 853 148.87 -49.20 6.22
CA GLU A 853 148.98 -49.99 4.98
C GLU A 853 150.13 -49.58 4.03
N SER A 854 150.74 -48.38 4.16
CA SER A 854 151.68 -47.85 3.12
C SER A 854 153.18 -47.87 3.49
N GLY A 855 153.61 -48.71 4.45
CA GLY A 855 154.97 -48.78 4.99
C GLY A 855 155.89 -49.93 4.51
N LYS A 856 155.92 -50.22 3.20
CA LYS A 856 157.11 -50.52 2.38
C LYS A 856 158.10 -51.67 2.69
N ASN A 857 158.24 -52.52 1.67
CA ASN A 857 159.49 -52.63 0.91
C ASN A 857 160.14 -51.25 0.74
N GLY A 858 161.12 -50.98 1.62
CA GLY A 858 162.18 -49.97 1.48
C GLY A 858 161.94 -48.62 2.17
N ASN A 859 162.71 -48.30 3.22
CA ASN A 859 162.69 -47.06 4.02
C ASN A 859 161.63 -47.02 5.16
N LYS A 860 162.11 -47.22 6.40
CA LYS A 860 161.32 -47.43 7.63
C LYS A 860 161.33 -46.25 8.62
N ASP A 861 162.06 -45.16 8.35
CA ASP A 861 162.37 -44.19 9.41
C ASP A 861 161.52 -42.91 9.42
N GLY A 862 160.88 -42.50 8.31
CA GLY A 862 160.01 -41.30 8.28
C GLY A 862 158.60 -41.52 8.86
N PHE A 863 158.01 -42.69 8.60
CA PHE A 863 156.62 -42.99 9.00
C PHE A 863 156.44 -43.18 10.50
N LYS A 864 157.50 -43.52 11.24
CA LYS A 864 157.43 -43.70 12.69
C LYS A 864 157.18 -42.39 13.48
N LYS A 865 157.41 -41.21 12.89
CA LYS A 865 157.24 -39.93 13.59
C LYS A 865 155.80 -39.42 13.57
N ILE A 866 155.11 -39.57 12.44
CA ILE A 866 153.70 -39.16 12.28
C ILE A 866 152.76 -40.05 13.10
N VAL A 867 152.99 -41.37 13.14
CA VAL A 867 152.22 -42.28 13.99
C VAL A 867 152.38 -41.92 15.48
N ARG A 868 153.58 -41.46 15.89
CA ARG A 868 153.84 -41.06 17.28
C ARG A 868 153.15 -39.74 17.66
N ASP A 869 153.02 -38.79 16.72
CA ASP A 869 152.32 -37.52 16.97
C ASP A 869 150.79 -37.71 17.02
N ILE A 870 150.23 -38.70 16.30
CA ILE A 870 148.80 -39.08 16.42
C ILE A 870 148.53 -39.78 17.75
N ASP A 871 149.39 -40.71 18.19
CA ASP A 871 149.26 -41.37 19.50
C ASP A 871 149.43 -40.36 20.67
N ARG A 872 150.25 -39.30 20.50
CA ARG A 872 150.41 -38.24 21.51
C ARG A 872 149.19 -37.31 21.61
N ASN A 873 148.52 -37.01 20.49
CA ASN A 873 147.30 -36.18 20.51
C ASN A 873 146.04 -36.94 20.97
N LEU A 874 146.00 -38.26 20.82
CA LEU A 874 144.93 -39.11 21.38
C LEU A 874 144.97 -39.21 22.92
N SER A 875 146.02 -38.70 23.56
CA SER A 875 146.26 -38.81 25.00
C SER A 875 146.19 -37.51 25.81
N GLU A 876 145.92 -36.35 25.19
CA GLU A 876 145.70 -35.08 25.92
C GLU A 876 144.21 -34.84 26.24
N ASP A 877 143.92 -34.71 27.55
CA ASP A 877 142.63 -34.92 28.22
C ASP A 877 141.81 -33.62 28.45
N GLU A 878 141.97 -32.59 27.60
CA GLU A 878 141.30 -31.28 27.77
C GLU A 878 139.75 -31.38 27.73
N GLY A 879 139.20 -32.39 27.06
CA GLY A 879 137.75 -32.57 26.95
C GLY A 879 137.07 -33.07 28.23
N TRP A 880 137.82 -33.72 29.14
CA TRP A 880 137.22 -34.38 30.30
C TRP A 880 136.85 -33.41 31.42
N GLU A 881 137.58 -32.30 31.56
CA GLU A 881 137.35 -31.33 32.64
C GLU A 881 136.07 -30.52 32.40
N GLN A 882 135.79 -30.14 31.14
CA GLN A 882 134.54 -29.51 30.74
C GLN A 882 133.33 -30.44 30.88
N PHE A 883 133.50 -31.72 30.52
CA PHE A 883 132.46 -32.73 30.69
C PHE A 883 132.11 -32.92 32.18
N THR A 884 133.12 -33.04 33.05
CA THR A 884 132.91 -33.25 34.49
C THR A 884 132.11 -32.09 35.12
N LYS A 885 132.42 -30.85 34.74
CA LYS A 885 131.73 -29.65 35.26
C LYS A 885 130.26 -29.56 34.85
N HIS A 886 129.92 -29.96 33.62
CA HIS A 886 128.53 -29.98 33.15
C HIS A 886 127.75 -31.19 33.67
N PHE A 887 128.40 -32.34 33.77
CA PHE A 887 127.80 -33.58 34.24
C PHE A 887 127.30 -33.47 35.68
N ASP A 888 128.13 -32.96 36.60
CA ASP A 888 127.77 -32.81 38.01
C ASP A 888 126.62 -31.79 38.21
N GLN A 889 126.54 -30.75 37.38
CA GLN A 889 125.43 -29.79 37.43
C GLN A 889 124.07 -30.38 37.00
N VAL A 890 124.07 -31.40 36.14
CA VAL A 890 122.85 -32.06 35.66
C VAL A 890 122.47 -33.25 36.54
N HIS A 891 123.48 -33.96 37.07
CA HIS A 891 123.28 -35.16 37.87
C HIS A 891 123.54 -34.96 39.37
N GLY A 892 123.35 -33.75 39.90
CA GLY A 892 123.33 -33.49 41.35
C GLY A 892 124.66 -33.81 42.06
N ASP A 893 125.78 -33.36 41.49
CA ASP A 893 127.14 -33.56 42.00
C ASP A 893 127.58 -35.04 42.10
N PHE A 894 127.00 -35.92 41.27
CA PHE A 894 127.23 -37.37 41.26
C PHE A 894 128.72 -37.77 41.25
N LEU A 895 129.55 -37.25 40.35
CA LEU A 895 130.97 -37.64 40.26
C LEU A 895 131.75 -37.14 41.47
N SER A 896 131.40 -35.97 41.99
CA SER A 896 131.94 -35.43 43.23
C SER A 896 131.58 -36.32 44.44
N ASN A 897 130.35 -36.81 44.52
CA ASN A 897 129.88 -37.74 45.56
C ASN A 897 130.56 -39.12 45.43
N VAL A 898 130.60 -39.72 44.24
CA VAL A 898 131.27 -41.01 43.99
C VAL A 898 132.76 -40.94 44.36
N LYS A 899 133.44 -39.84 44.04
CA LYS A 899 134.87 -39.65 44.34
C LYS A 899 135.12 -39.46 45.84
N LYS A 900 134.16 -38.89 46.58
CA LYS A 900 134.19 -38.72 48.04
C LYS A 900 133.92 -40.03 48.77
N ASP A 901 132.91 -40.77 48.34
CA ASP A 901 132.51 -42.03 48.96
C ASP A 901 133.47 -43.17 48.59
N HIS A 902 134.13 -43.09 47.43
CA HIS A 902 135.03 -44.12 46.92
C HIS A 902 136.37 -43.53 46.41
N PRO A 903 137.26 -43.06 47.33
CA PRO A 903 138.52 -42.41 46.97
C PRO A 903 139.54 -43.37 46.31
N GLY A 904 139.33 -44.68 46.37
CA GLY A 904 140.19 -45.70 45.74
C GLY A 904 139.93 -45.95 44.24
N LEU A 905 139.02 -45.21 43.61
CA LEU A 905 138.72 -45.32 42.19
C LEU A 905 139.78 -44.62 41.33
N THR A 906 140.20 -45.31 40.27
CA THR A 906 141.11 -44.71 39.29
C THR A 906 140.36 -43.75 38.36
N PRO A 907 141.03 -42.79 37.71
CA PRO A 907 140.38 -41.85 36.79
C PRO A 907 139.57 -42.53 35.67
N GLN A 908 140.05 -43.66 35.15
CA GLN A 908 139.32 -44.45 34.14
C GLN A 908 138.07 -45.13 34.70
N GLU A 909 138.08 -45.53 35.97
CA GLU A 909 136.92 -46.09 36.65
C GLU A 909 135.88 -45.01 36.97
N ILE A 910 136.31 -43.78 37.26
CA ILE A 910 135.42 -42.61 37.41
C ILE A 910 134.77 -42.24 36.06
N LYS A 911 135.55 -42.25 34.96
CA LYS A 911 135.01 -42.09 33.59
C LYS A 911 133.97 -43.16 33.27
N LEU A 912 134.26 -44.41 33.65
CA LEU A 912 133.34 -45.52 33.47
C LEU A 912 132.05 -45.33 34.28
N CYS A 913 132.10 -44.87 35.54
CA CYS A 913 130.91 -44.51 36.32
C CYS A 913 130.04 -43.47 35.62
N ALA A 914 130.65 -42.41 35.07
CA ALA A 914 129.92 -41.36 34.35
C ALA A 914 129.18 -41.92 33.14
N TYR A 915 129.85 -42.72 32.30
CA TYR A 915 129.23 -43.30 31.11
C TYR A 915 128.15 -44.34 31.45
N LEU A 916 128.30 -45.05 32.56
CA LEU A 916 127.28 -45.98 33.07
C LEU A 916 126.04 -45.24 33.60
N ARG A 917 126.22 -44.10 34.30
CA ARG A 917 125.12 -43.21 34.72
C ARG A 917 124.37 -42.64 33.52
N MET A 918 125.07 -42.42 32.41
CA MET A 918 124.47 -42.00 31.13
C MET A 918 123.87 -43.15 30.33
N ASN A 919 123.79 -44.36 30.90
CA ASN A 919 123.22 -45.54 30.27
C ASN A 919 123.87 -45.92 28.91
N MET A 920 125.16 -45.62 28.72
CA MET A 920 125.87 -45.95 27.48
C MET A 920 126.14 -47.46 27.35
N THR A 921 126.10 -47.97 26.12
CA THR A 921 126.37 -49.37 25.84
C THR A 921 127.86 -49.70 25.96
N SER A 922 128.20 -50.96 26.24
CA SER A 922 129.61 -51.38 26.33
C SER A 922 130.41 -51.11 25.04
N LYS A 923 129.73 -51.06 23.89
CA LYS A 923 130.36 -50.76 22.59
C LYS A 923 130.70 -49.28 22.44
N GLU A 924 129.83 -48.38 22.91
CA GLU A 924 130.08 -46.94 22.89
C GLU A 924 131.15 -46.54 23.91
N ILE A 925 131.10 -47.14 25.10
CA ILE A 925 132.11 -46.96 26.15
C ILE A 925 133.48 -47.42 25.66
N ALA A 926 133.55 -48.53 24.91
CA ALA A 926 134.79 -49.05 24.34
C ALA A 926 135.43 -48.04 23.38
N ASN A 927 134.62 -47.41 22.53
CA ASN A 927 135.05 -46.38 21.60
C ASN A 927 135.53 -45.11 22.31
N LEU A 928 134.83 -44.68 23.38
CA LEU A 928 135.20 -43.49 24.15
C LEU A 928 136.46 -43.69 25.01
N LEU A 929 136.64 -44.88 25.56
CA LEU A 929 137.80 -45.22 26.38
C LEU A 929 138.98 -45.77 25.56
N ASN A 930 138.81 -45.92 24.24
CA ASN A 930 139.78 -46.49 23.29
C ASN A 930 140.33 -47.85 23.75
N ILE A 931 139.43 -48.69 24.25
CA ILE A 931 139.72 -50.05 24.72
C ILE A 931 138.76 -51.03 24.03
N SER A 932 139.13 -52.32 23.97
CA SER A 932 138.23 -53.31 23.40
C SER A 932 136.95 -53.44 24.23
N VAL A 933 135.84 -53.86 23.61
CA VAL A 933 134.58 -54.16 24.34
C VAL A 933 134.84 -55.14 25.50
N ARG A 934 135.74 -56.10 25.29
CA ARG A 934 136.18 -57.05 26.32
C ARG A 934 136.97 -56.36 27.45
N GLY A 935 137.72 -55.30 27.16
CA GLY A 935 138.35 -54.43 28.15
C GLY A 935 137.33 -53.62 28.97
N VAL A 936 136.23 -53.16 28.36
CA VAL A 936 135.13 -52.51 29.08
C VAL A 936 134.45 -53.48 30.05
N GLU A 937 134.20 -54.72 29.64
CA GLU A 937 133.62 -55.74 30.53
C GLU A 937 134.53 -56.07 31.72
N ILE A 938 135.84 -56.18 31.49
CA ILE A 938 136.84 -56.35 32.55
C ILE A 938 136.85 -55.13 33.49
N SER A 939 136.72 -53.92 32.94
CA SER A 939 136.71 -52.67 33.73
C SER A 939 135.42 -52.56 34.56
N ARG A 940 134.26 -52.95 34.03
CA ARG A 940 132.99 -53.04 34.77
C ARG A 940 133.07 -54.07 35.89
N TYR A 941 133.73 -55.21 35.65
CA TYR A 941 133.97 -56.22 36.67
C TYR A 941 134.86 -55.69 37.82
N ARG A 942 135.93 -54.96 37.51
CA ARG A 942 136.77 -54.32 38.53
C ARG A 942 136.02 -53.23 39.30
N LEU A 943 135.25 -52.41 38.59
CA LEU A 943 134.45 -51.34 39.17
C LEU A 943 133.42 -51.90 40.18
N ARG A 944 132.69 -52.97 39.80
CA ARG A 944 131.81 -53.72 40.71
C ARG A 944 132.53 -54.15 41.99
N LYS A 945 133.73 -54.72 41.85
CA LYS A 945 134.53 -55.21 42.98
C LYS A 945 134.98 -54.07 43.91
N LYS A 946 135.29 -52.89 43.37
CA LYS A 946 135.71 -51.71 44.16
C LYS A 946 134.55 -50.99 44.85
N LEU A 947 133.38 -50.98 44.23
CA LEU A 947 132.15 -50.39 44.78
C LEU A 947 131.37 -51.37 45.68
N ASN A 948 131.87 -52.59 45.85
CA ASN A 948 131.26 -53.64 46.66
C ASN A 948 129.83 -54.04 46.18
N ILE A 949 129.60 -54.00 44.87
CA ILE A 949 128.29 -54.26 44.24
C ILE A 949 128.18 -55.73 43.81
N SER A 950 127.12 -56.39 44.29
CA SER A 950 126.79 -57.79 43.96
C SER A 950 126.60 -57.99 42.44
N ARG A 951 126.89 -59.20 41.93
CA ARG A 951 126.87 -59.48 40.47
C ARG A 951 125.46 -59.46 39.86
N ASP A 952 124.48 -59.76 40.69
CA ASP A 952 123.03 -59.86 40.44
C ASP A 952 122.35 -58.49 40.32
N VAL A 953 123.00 -57.43 40.82
CA VAL A 953 122.51 -56.05 40.66
C VAL A 953 123.02 -55.51 39.32
N ASN A 954 122.15 -54.95 38.48
CA ASN A 954 122.58 -54.34 37.23
C ASN A 954 123.41 -53.09 37.52
N LEU A 955 124.69 -53.10 37.13
CA LEU A 955 125.61 -52.00 37.42
C LEU A 955 125.14 -50.67 36.82
N VAL A 956 124.39 -50.69 35.72
CA VAL A 956 123.87 -49.48 35.08
C VAL A 956 122.67 -48.93 35.83
N GLU A 957 121.74 -49.78 36.26
CA GLU A 957 120.63 -49.34 37.13
C GLU A 957 121.16 -48.83 38.48
N TYR A 958 122.09 -49.56 39.11
CA TYR A 958 122.72 -49.10 40.35
C TYR A 958 123.41 -47.74 40.17
N MET A 959 124.12 -47.58 39.04
CA MET A 959 124.73 -46.30 38.71
C MET A 959 123.71 -45.24 38.39
N MET A 960 122.48 -45.52 37.94
CA MET A 960 121.39 -44.57 37.67
C MET A 960 120.52 -44.23 38.90
N GLU A 961 120.59 -45.03 39.95
CA GLU A 961 119.89 -44.78 41.22
C GLU A 961 120.76 -44.09 42.28
N TYR A 962 122.08 -44.27 42.25
CA TYR A 962 123.04 -43.65 43.19
C TYR A 962 122.99 -42.12 43.16
#